data_AF-A0A176TF69-F1
#
_entry.id   AF-A0A176TF69-F1
#
_cell.length_a   1.000
_cell.length_b   1.000
_cell.length_c   1.000
_cell.angle_alpha   90.00
_cell.angle_beta   90.00
_cell.angle_gamma   90.00
#
_symmetry.space_group_name_H-M   'P 1'
#
loop_
_entity.id
_entity.type
_entity.pdbx_description
1 polymer ?
#
loop_
_entity_poly.entity_id
_entity_poly.type
_entity_poly.pdbx_seq_one_letter_code
_entity_poly.pdbx_strand_id
1 'polypeptide(L)'
;MIYKYFKQIFLFFFLASFSLVAQNSSEKQLIIKDYNLTKLENLKEEFSTNFRKEKENATLLATQRGWKMKFTDTKGSYYELMKVSKEGTPLYYKTYNVDAAISTRTNYLHNNGGLGLNIEGQGMTAYVWDGGIARATHQEYDGDGGEDRFSVGDFSSELNFHAAHVMGTIISSGFEPEAKGMAPKAKGIGYDWNNDLSEATIAASNGMLVSNHSYGIAARDDDNEVQIPSYYFGAYISTSRNWDNLMYNAPYYLMVVAAGNDGNDNTANESPLEGSAAFDKLTSWSTTKNSLVIANGQDALIDANGALLSVNRNTSSSQGPTDDLRIKPDIMGNGSSLYSTYDSADNAYNSISGTSMASPNVTGSLLLLQQYYKETYGSFMKAATLKGLALHTADDTDIAGPDAKTGWGLMNTKVAAETITKKGFESWISEEVLTNGNSYSVTVNSDGLNPLLASVSWTDKPGAVSEGLVNDATAVLVNDLDIKITRDGVEYKPWRLTGVNSNEKGDNLVDPYERVDIENPTSGEYTITVTHKGTLEEAQNFSLIVTGISGDFTFVVDKLEQAFCSNEDAVFNFEYRQAVAGTTQFSVTGAPEDLSVAFSNESLSADGSFNLTFGNLINVPAGSYEIEVQGDNGNEIQKRIIRLIVLHPNFDNNPLELEFPENGQKGIAKKVSLAWKTNLNAENYVVELSNSPSFSTLLFTDVISATTIDIVDLETNSVYYWRVKPTNKCGEGAYSSTFSFQTGLTDCTNIYTATDFSAAGIDETSSSATAIVPISITENLSINKIILTTDITHSSIQELTISLQAPASIGGASVVLLSDACGDRGDIRNTTFDDDAGVLFCNFSTPAVTGTIAPDNNMSLPFLGKSAMGDWKLIVQDNSELNGGQINAVSITICSSVVNASVPDFSTSNLVLNGSLNYVINASNMSASTVSETEEQQVYTLVELAKKGALNKEGTELVSGDTFTQADITAGKITFTNAETTSFTDQFKVNVTNAAKGWLANQTVTIQEGVLNTNEFSLNDVSLWPNPVKGILNVKLNNAIGNDVIISLFDLQGRKIFNSVNKSTTDVFTKEIDTKNISSGVYLLGIEQGGKKATKKIIIAQ
;
A
#
# COMPACT_ATOMS: atom_id res chain seq x y z
N MET A 1 -6.83 -26.64 59.62
CA MET A 1 -8.29 -26.80 59.82
C MET A 1 -8.95 -26.27 58.55
N ILE A 2 -9.48 -27.10 57.64
CA ILE A 2 -10.82 -27.72 57.71
C ILE A 2 -11.86 -26.62 58.02
N TYR A 3 -12.89 -26.29 57.24
CA TYR A 3 -13.63 -26.91 56.15
C TYR A 3 -14.75 -25.92 55.74
N LYS A 4 -15.23 -26.05 54.49
CA LYS A 4 -16.64 -26.03 54.03
C LYS A 4 -17.61 -24.83 54.28
N TYR A 5 -18.42 -24.66 53.22
CA TYR A 5 -19.79 -24.14 53.10
C TYR A 5 -19.92 -22.68 52.63
N PHE A 6 -20.28 -22.41 51.36
CA PHE A 6 -21.58 -22.55 50.66
C PHE A 6 -22.62 -21.46 50.99
N LYS A 7 -22.93 -20.67 49.94
CA LYS A 7 -24.23 -20.16 49.49
C LYS A 7 -25.18 -19.56 50.54
N GLN A 8 -25.46 -18.27 50.40
CA GLN A 8 -26.79 -17.74 50.06
C GLN A 8 -26.79 -16.20 49.91
N ILE A 9 -27.61 -15.72 48.96
CA ILE A 9 -28.11 -14.34 48.78
C ILE A 9 -27.20 -13.39 47.97
N PHE A 10 -27.49 -13.27 46.67
CA PHE A 10 -27.89 -11.98 46.06
C PHE A 10 -28.61 -12.27 44.73
N LEU A 11 -29.93 -12.39 44.82
CA LEU A 11 -30.86 -12.45 43.69
C LEU A 11 -31.75 -11.21 43.82
N PHE A 12 -31.41 -10.14 43.11
CA PHE A 12 -32.31 -9.06 42.66
C PHE A 12 -31.44 -7.94 42.08
N PHE A 13 -31.27 -7.95 40.75
CA PHE A 13 -31.10 -6.81 39.82
C PHE A 13 -30.43 -7.34 38.55
N PHE A 14 -31.23 -7.56 37.49
CA PHE A 14 -30.88 -7.38 36.06
C PHE A 14 -32.00 -8.01 35.21
N LEU A 15 -33.01 -7.21 34.87
CA LEU A 15 -33.92 -7.44 33.75
C LEU A 15 -34.17 -6.08 33.10
N ALA A 16 -33.24 -5.68 32.24
CA ALA A 16 -33.39 -4.60 31.27
C ALA A 16 -32.34 -4.78 30.17
N SER A 17 -32.54 -5.78 29.31
CA SER A 17 -31.92 -5.83 27.98
C SER A 17 -32.91 -5.21 27.00
N PHE A 18 -32.56 -4.03 26.47
CA PHE A 18 -33.26 -3.42 25.36
C PHE A 18 -32.98 -4.25 24.09
N SER A 19 -33.93 -5.10 23.72
CA SER A 19 -34.03 -5.63 22.36
C SER A 19 -34.78 -4.58 21.52
N LEU A 20 -34.09 -3.88 20.64
CA LEU A 20 -34.74 -3.06 19.61
C LEU A 20 -35.03 -3.94 18.39
N VAL A 21 -36.26 -4.46 18.30
CA VAL A 21 -36.87 -4.92 17.05
C VAL A 21 -38.31 -4.37 16.97
N ALA A 22 -38.65 -3.83 15.80
CA ALA A 22 -39.98 -3.67 15.22
C ALA A 22 -40.97 -2.61 15.76
N GLN A 23 -41.65 -1.99 14.78
CA GLN A 23 -42.84 -1.12 14.81
C GLN A 23 -43.77 -1.30 16.00
N ASN A 24 -44.33 -0.19 16.49
CA ASN A 24 -45.17 -0.18 17.69
C ASN A 24 -46.55 -0.82 17.38
N SER A 25 -47.17 -1.42 18.40
CA SER A 25 -48.43 -2.18 18.32
C SER A 25 -49.60 -1.46 17.64
N SER A 26 -49.56 -0.12 17.57
CA SER A 26 -50.57 0.74 16.94
C SER A 26 -50.47 0.75 15.41
N GLU A 27 -49.27 0.56 14.86
CA GLU A 27 -49.02 0.45 13.41
C GLU A 27 -49.44 -0.93 12.89
N LYS A 28 -49.17 -1.98 13.69
CA LYS A 28 -49.76 -3.32 13.47
C LYS A 28 -51.28 -3.24 13.38
N GLN A 29 -51.96 -2.58 14.32
CA GLN A 29 -53.44 -2.47 14.30
C GLN A 29 -54.02 -1.77 13.06
N LEU A 30 -53.25 -0.88 12.41
CA LEU A 30 -53.63 -0.22 11.16
C LEU A 30 -53.52 -1.17 9.95
N ILE A 31 -52.53 -2.06 9.94
CA ILE A 31 -52.24 -3.01 8.85
C ILE A 31 -53.24 -4.18 8.83
N ILE A 32 -53.57 -4.76 9.98
CA ILE A 32 -54.49 -5.90 10.09
C ILE A 32 -55.99 -5.53 9.96
N LYS A 33 -56.32 -4.24 9.77
CA LYS A 33 -57.70 -3.76 9.61
C LYS A 33 -58.41 -4.35 8.39
N ASP A 34 -57.66 -4.68 7.34
CA ASP A 34 -58.19 -5.23 6.09
C ASP A 34 -57.98 -6.75 5.97
N TYR A 35 -57.44 -7.40 7.02
CA TYR A 35 -57.17 -8.82 7.00
C TYR A 35 -58.42 -9.60 7.43
N ASN A 36 -58.70 -10.70 6.74
CA ASN A 36 -59.64 -11.68 7.23
C ASN A 36 -58.97 -12.53 8.32
N LEU A 37 -58.72 -11.91 9.48
CA LEU A 37 -58.06 -12.53 10.62
C LEU A 37 -58.78 -13.79 11.07
N THR A 38 -60.11 -13.85 10.89
CA THR A 38 -60.90 -15.06 11.15
C THR A 38 -60.54 -16.20 10.20
N LYS A 39 -60.33 -15.94 8.90
CA LYS A 39 -59.89 -16.95 7.93
C LYS A 39 -58.46 -17.41 8.23
N LEU A 40 -57.55 -16.49 8.57
CA LEU A 40 -56.16 -16.81 8.89
C LEU A 40 -56.04 -17.61 10.20
N GLU A 41 -56.81 -17.24 11.22
CA GLU A 41 -56.83 -17.98 12.49
C GLU A 41 -57.48 -19.37 12.30
N ASN A 42 -58.54 -19.48 11.48
CA ASN A 42 -59.14 -20.78 11.14
C ASN A 42 -58.17 -21.67 10.34
N LEU A 43 -57.40 -21.13 9.39
CA LEU A 43 -56.40 -21.90 8.62
C LEU A 43 -55.24 -22.35 9.51
N LYS A 44 -54.77 -21.48 10.39
CA LYS A 44 -53.76 -21.81 11.40
C LYS A 44 -54.23 -22.92 12.35
N GLU A 45 -55.46 -22.84 12.86
CA GLU A 45 -56.06 -23.92 13.68
C GLU A 45 -56.23 -25.21 12.88
N GLU A 46 -56.66 -25.13 11.62
CA GLU A 46 -56.86 -26.28 10.73
C GLU A 46 -55.55 -27.02 10.45
N PHE A 47 -54.50 -26.30 10.03
CA PHE A 47 -53.18 -26.88 9.72
C PHE A 47 -52.48 -27.39 10.97
N SER A 48 -52.56 -26.67 12.09
CA SER A 48 -52.00 -27.14 13.37
C SER A 48 -52.72 -28.40 13.88
N THR A 49 -54.06 -28.46 13.74
CA THR A 49 -54.85 -29.62 14.14
C THR A 49 -54.58 -30.83 13.24
N ASN A 50 -54.47 -30.63 11.93
CA ASN A 50 -54.17 -31.71 10.99
C ASN A 50 -52.75 -32.26 11.18
N PHE A 51 -51.75 -31.39 11.34
CA PHE A 51 -50.38 -31.80 11.66
C PHE A 51 -50.32 -32.60 12.96
N ARG A 52 -51.00 -32.14 14.02
CA ARG A 52 -51.03 -32.84 15.31
C ARG A 52 -51.71 -34.20 15.21
N LYS A 53 -52.84 -34.30 14.51
CA LYS A 53 -53.53 -35.57 14.26
C LYS A 53 -52.66 -36.57 13.48
N GLU A 54 -51.95 -36.10 12.45
CA GLU A 54 -51.07 -36.96 11.65
C GLU A 54 -49.86 -37.44 12.46
N LYS A 55 -49.26 -36.56 13.27
CA LYS A 55 -48.13 -36.88 14.15
C LYS A 55 -48.53 -37.78 15.32
N GLU A 56 -49.70 -37.56 15.93
CA GLU A 56 -50.26 -38.44 16.98
C GLU A 56 -50.58 -39.83 16.42
N ASN A 57 -51.18 -39.91 15.23
CA ASN A 57 -51.42 -41.18 14.54
C ASN A 57 -50.12 -41.91 14.22
N ALA A 58 -49.10 -41.19 13.75
CA ALA A 58 -47.78 -41.77 13.49
C ALA A 58 -47.07 -42.24 14.75
N THR A 59 -47.19 -41.49 15.85
CA THR A 59 -46.63 -41.87 17.17
C THR A 59 -47.33 -43.11 17.74
N LEU A 60 -48.65 -43.18 17.60
CA LEU A 60 -49.45 -44.33 18.01
C LEU A 60 -49.07 -45.59 17.20
N LEU A 61 -49.03 -45.48 15.88
CA LEU A 61 -48.67 -46.59 15.00
C LEU A 61 -47.21 -47.01 15.16
N ALA A 62 -46.30 -46.08 15.45
CA ALA A 62 -44.91 -46.39 15.78
C ALA A 62 -44.80 -47.21 17.06
N THR A 63 -45.55 -46.84 18.09
CA THR A 63 -45.61 -47.59 19.36
C THR A 63 -46.20 -49.00 19.15
N GLN A 64 -47.21 -49.14 18.30
CA GLN A 64 -47.85 -50.42 18.01
C GLN A 64 -47.02 -51.35 17.10
N ARG A 65 -46.23 -50.79 16.18
CA ARG A 65 -45.51 -51.54 15.14
C ARG A 65 -43.99 -51.59 15.36
N GLY A 66 -43.50 -51.01 16.45
CA GLY A 66 -42.08 -50.99 16.83
C GLY A 66 -41.21 -50.09 15.94
N TRP A 67 -41.79 -49.08 15.30
CA TRP A 67 -41.02 -48.11 14.50
C TRP A 67 -40.29 -47.13 15.41
N LYS A 68 -39.04 -46.81 15.07
CA LYS A 68 -38.24 -45.84 15.83
C LYS A 68 -38.78 -44.44 15.56
N MET A 69 -39.01 -43.63 16.58
CA MET A 69 -39.48 -42.25 16.37
C MET A 69 -38.40 -41.36 15.74
N LYS A 70 -37.13 -41.62 16.08
CA LYS A 70 -35.92 -40.94 15.59
C LYS A 70 -34.78 -41.96 15.49
N PHE A 71 -33.94 -41.90 14.46
CA PHE A 71 -32.69 -42.67 14.39
C PHE A 71 -31.72 -42.06 13.37
N THR A 72 -30.42 -42.30 13.54
CA THR A 72 -29.38 -41.97 12.56
C THR A 72 -28.89 -43.27 11.93
N ASP A 73 -28.72 -43.31 10.61
CA ASP A 73 -28.21 -44.50 9.94
C ASP A 73 -26.67 -44.59 9.99
N THR A 74 -26.11 -45.68 9.46
CA THR A 74 -24.66 -45.92 9.44
C THR A 74 -23.88 -44.97 8.51
N LYS A 75 -24.60 -44.15 7.73
CA LYS A 75 -24.05 -43.11 6.86
C LYS A 75 -24.24 -41.70 7.46
N GLY A 76 -24.71 -41.60 8.71
CA GLY A 76 -24.87 -40.32 9.42
C GLY A 76 -26.15 -39.55 9.08
N SER A 77 -27.03 -40.08 8.22
CA SER A 77 -28.29 -39.41 7.87
C SER A 77 -29.29 -39.50 9.04
N TYR A 78 -29.87 -38.37 9.44
CA TYR A 78 -30.85 -38.30 10.54
C TYR A 78 -32.27 -38.56 10.03
N TYR A 79 -33.00 -39.44 10.71
CA TYR A 79 -34.38 -39.81 10.37
C TYR A 79 -35.34 -39.48 11.50
N GLU A 80 -36.44 -38.78 11.21
CA GLU A 80 -37.56 -38.56 12.14
C GLU A 80 -38.89 -39.00 11.51
N LEU A 81 -39.68 -39.79 12.25
CA LEU A 81 -40.99 -40.24 11.79
C LEU A 81 -41.99 -39.09 11.88
N MET A 82 -42.48 -38.62 10.73
CA MET A 82 -43.33 -37.43 10.66
C MET A 82 -44.80 -37.78 10.53
N LYS A 83 -45.13 -38.72 9.65
CA LYS A 83 -46.50 -39.21 9.45
C LYS A 83 -46.52 -40.65 8.94
N VAL A 84 -47.71 -41.20 8.76
CA VAL A 84 -47.92 -42.52 8.14
C VAL A 84 -48.77 -42.32 6.89
N SER A 85 -48.38 -42.92 5.77
CA SER A 85 -49.15 -42.82 4.51
C SER A 85 -50.54 -43.46 4.66
N LYS A 86 -51.46 -43.18 3.74
CA LYS A 86 -52.81 -43.78 3.75
C LYS A 86 -52.78 -45.31 3.66
N GLU A 87 -51.72 -45.87 3.12
CA GLU A 87 -51.47 -47.31 2.95
C GLU A 87 -50.79 -47.93 4.18
N GLY A 88 -50.48 -47.14 5.21
CA GLY A 88 -49.94 -47.63 6.48
C GLY A 88 -48.41 -47.75 6.52
N THR A 89 -47.68 -47.02 5.68
CA THR A 89 -46.21 -46.99 5.61
C THR A 89 -45.65 -45.82 6.44
N PRO A 90 -44.61 -46.01 7.27
CA PRO A 90 -44.01 -44.92 8.02
C PRO A 90 -43.25 -43.98 7.08
N LEU A 91 -43.56 -42.69 7.13
CA LEU A 91 -42.90 -41.65 6.35
C LEU A 91 -41.93 -40.89 7.26
N TYR A 92 -40.66 -41.26 7.13
CA TYR A 92 -39.55 -40.58 7.79
C TYR A 92 -39.09 -39.42 6.92
N TYR A 93 -38.78 -38.30 7.55
CA TYR A 93 -37.90 -37.31 6.94
C TYR A 93 -36.46 -37.78 7.13
N LYS A 94 -35.61 -37.54 6.12
CA LYS A 94 -34.18 -37.91 6.06
C LYS A 94 -33.40 -36.73 5.48
N THR A 95 -32.10 -36.63 5.70
CA THR A 95 -31.24 -35.50 5.27
C THR A 95 -30.35 -35.85 4.05
N TYR A 96 -30.23 -34.98 3.02
CA TYR A 96 -29.23 -35.02 1.90
C TYR A 96 -28.70 -33.58 1.59
N ASN A 97 -27.85 -33.31 0.59
CA ASN A 97 -26.88 -32.16 0.49
C ASN A 97 -25.78 -32.10 1.56
N VAL A 98 -25.85 -33.02 2.51
CA VAL A 98 -24.85 -33.17 3.55
C VAL A 98 -23.53 -33.64 2.94
N ASP A 99 -23.47 -34.22 1.74
CA ASP A 99 -22.21 -34.72 1.16
C ASP A 99 -21.19 -33.60 0.85
N ALA A 100 -21.67 -32.44 0.36
CA ALA A 100 -20.82 -31.26 0.21
C ALA A 100 -20.40 -30.69 1.58
N ALA A 101 -21.33 -30.61 2.54
CA ALA A 101 -21.02 -30.17 3.91
C ALA A 101 -20.13 -31.17 4.68
N ILE A 102 -20.20 -32.47 4.37
CA ILE A 102 -19.36 -33.54 4.92
C ILE A 102 -17.97 -33.44 4.30
N SER A 103 -17.89 -33.21 2.99
CA SER A 103 -16.62 -33.14 2.27
C SER A 103 -15.72 -32.05 2.87
N THR A 104 -16.30 -30.89 3.17
CA THR A 104 -15.60 -29.78 3.84
C THR A 104 -15.72 -29.80 5.36
N ARG A 105 -16.39 -30.80 5.94
CA ARG A 105 -16.69 -30.98 7.38
C ARG A 105 -17.43 -29.80 8.02
N THR A 106 -18.10 -28.99 7.23
CA THR A 106 -18.99 -27.90 7.67
C THR A 106 -20.11 -28.43 8.56
N ASN A 107 -20.59 -29.66 8.31
CA ASN A 107 -21.60 -30.32 9.13
C ASN A 107 -21.17 -30.53 10.60
N TYR A 108 -19.87 -30.48 10.93
CA TYR A 108 -19.38 -30.56 12.31
C TYR A 108 -19.68 -29.30 13.13
N LEU A 109 -19.80 -28.14 12.47
CA LEU A 109 -20.07 -26.84 13.09
C LEU A 109 -21.58 -26.60 13.30
N HIS A 110 -22.41 -27.22 12.46
CA HIS A 110 -23.86 -27.13 12.53
C HIS A 110 -24.41 -27.65 13.86
N ASN A 111 -25.66 -27.30 14.14
CA ASN A 111 -26.37 -27.74 15.34
C ASN A 111 -26.43 -29.27 15.43
N ASN A 112 -26.02 -29.81 16.57
CA ASN A 112 -25.86 -31.26 16.79
C ASN A 112 -24.78 -31.93 15.91
N GLY A 113 -23.91 -31.13 15.30
CA GLY A 113 -22.71 -31.59 14.61
C GLY A 113 -21.66 -32.14 15.57
N GLY A 114 -20.59 -32.73 15.01
CA GLY A 114 -19.58 -33.44 15.80
C GLY A 114 -18.77 -32.58 16.77
N LEU A 115 -18.77 -31.25 16.64
CA LEU A 115 -18.11 -30.33 17.58
C LEU A 115 -19.06 -29.82 18.69
N GLY A 116 -20.36 -30.11 18.61
CA GLY A 116 -21.35 -29.62 19.59
C GLY A 116 -21.56 -28.10 19.57
N LEU A 117 -21.21 -27.45 18.45
CA LEU A 117 -21.37 -26.01 18.23
C LEU A 117 -22.79 -25.68 17.74
N ASN A 118 -23.15 -24.40 17.78
CA ASN A 118 -24.44 -23.88 17.30
C ASN A 118 -24.23 -22.84 16.18
N ILE A 119 -23.39 -23.19 15.19
CA ILE A 119 -22.91 -22.27 14.16
C ILE A 119 -23.55 -22.64 12.82
N GLU A 120 -24.53 -21.84 12.40
CA GLU A 120 -25.33 -22.05 11.18
C GLU A 120 -25.47 -20.78 10.33
N GLY A 121 -24.72 -19.72 10.60
CA GLY A 121 -24.72 -18.45 9.88
C GLY A 121 -25.54 -17.35 10.54
N GLN A 122 -25.88 -17.49 11.83
CA GLN A 122 -26.69 -16.50 12.54
C GLN A 122 -26.01 -15.13 12.55
N GLY A 123 -26.73 -14.10 12.09
CA GLY A 123 -26.20 -12.73 12.01
C GLY A 123 -25.17 -12.50 10.89
N MET A 124 -24.92 -13.51 10.06
CA MET A 124 -23.99 -13.42 8.93
C MET A 124 -24.75 -13.12 7.63
N THR A 125 -24.07 -12.49 6.67
CA THR A 125 -24.60 -12.20 5.33
C THR A 125 -23.62 -12.69 4.29
N ALA A 126 -24.10 -13.48 3.34
CA ALA A 126 -23.36 -13.89 2.15
C ALA A 126 -23.66 -12.95 0.99
N TYR A 127 -22.64 -12.59 0.22
CA TYR A 127 -22.77 -11.78 -0.99
C TYR A 127 -22.42 -12.64 -2.20
N VAL A 128 -23.23 -12.60 -3.24
CA VAL A 128 -23.06 -13.43 -4.44
C VAL A 128 -23.20 -12.55 -5.68
N TRP A 129 -22.16 -12.54 -6.52
CA TRP A 129 -22.22 -12.02 -7.88
C TRP A 129 -22.28 -13.19 -8.85
N ASP A 130 -23.22 -13.13 -9.79
CA ASP A 130 -23.49 -14.21 -10.76
C ASP A 130 -24.16 -13.66 -12.03
N GLY A 131 -24.56 -14.51 -12.98
CA GLY A 131 -25.19 -14.10 -14.25
C GLY A 131 -26.63 -13.58 -14.14
N GLY A 132 -27.08 -13.24 -12.94
CA GLY A 132 -28.42 -12.78 -12.61
C GLY A 132 -28.71 -13.02 -11.12
N ILE A 133 -29.99 -13.02 -10.74
CA ILE A 133 -30.38 -13.13 -9.32
C ILE A 133 -31.13 -14.43 -9.01
N ALA A 134 -31.07 -14.85 -7.75
CA ALA A 134 -31.92 -15.93 -7.25
C ALA A 134 -33.38 -15.45 -7.09
N ARG A 135 -34.32 -16.40 -7.13
CA ARG A 135 -35.73 -16.12 -6.90
C ARG A 135 -35.97 -15.83 -5.42
N ALA A 136 -36.23 -14.58 -5.05
CA ALA A 136 -36.46 -14.19 -3.66
C ALA A 136 -37.59 -14.97 -2.96
N THR A 137 -38.64 -15.35 -3.70
CA THR A 137 -39.79 -16.12 -3.20
C THR A 137 -39.54 -17.62 -3.05
N HIS A 138 -38.32 -18.10 -3.33
CA HIS A 138 -38.00 -19.50 -3.17
C HIS A 138 -38.13 -19.92 -1.70
N GLN A 139 -38.82 -21.02 -1.44
CA GLN A 139 -39.19 -21.48 -0.08
C GLN A 139 -37.99 -21.70 0.85
N GLU A 140 -36.81 -21.93 0.29
CA GLU A 140 -35.56 -22.04 1.05
C GLU A 140 -35.09 -20.74 1.69
N TYR A 141 -35.53 -19.58 1.18
CA TYR A 141 -35.07 -18.27 1.63
C TYR A 141 -35.95 -17.66 2.71
N ASP A 142 -37.14 -18.22 2.96
CA ASP A 142 -38.13 -17.76 3.95
C ASP A 142 -37.67 -17.91 5.42
N GLY A 143 -36.61 -18.71 5.66
CA GLY A 143 -35.95 -18.83 6.96
C GLY A 143 -36.81 -19.36 8.11
N ASP A 144 -36.31 -19.22 9.33
CA ASP A 144 -37.04 -19.63 10.54
C ASP A 144 -38.09 -18.57 10.91
N GLY A 145 -39.36 -18.85 10.62
CA GLY A 145 -40.47 -18.00 11.04
C GLY A 145 -41.02 -17.05 9.97
N GLY A 146 -40.60 -17.20 8.72
CA GLY A 146 -41.18 -16.48 7.57
C GLY A 146 -40.55 -15.12 7.29
N GLU A 147 -39.24 -14.96 7.56
CA GLU A 147 -38.49 -13.76 7.22
C GLU A 147 -37.66 -14.03 5.97
N ASP A 148 -37.97 -13.36 4.86
CA ASP A 148 -37.19 -13.42 3.62
C ASP A 148 -35.71 -13.04 3.89
N ARG A 149 -34.81 -14.02 3.79
CA ARG A 149 -33.37 -13.86 4.04
C ARG A 149 -32.57 -13.49 2.80
N PHE A 150 -33.16 -13.63 1.62
CA PHE A 150 -32.55 -13.23 0.36
C PHE A 150 -33.02 -11.84 -0.06
N SER A 151 -32.10 -11.01 -0.53
CA SER A 151 -32.39 -9.71 -1.13
C SER A 151 -31.52 -9.47 -2.36
N VAL A 152 -31.98 -8.58 -3.23
CA VAL A 152 -31.22 -8.13 -4.40
C VAL A 152 -30.44 -6.87 -4.03
N GLY A 153 -29.15 -6.85 -4.34
CA GLY A 153 -28.24 -5.77 -3.97
C GLY A 153 -28.11 -4.64 -5.00
N ASP A 154 -28.63 -4.85 -6.21
CA ASP A 154 -28.60 -3.94 -7.35
C ASP A 154 -30.03 -3.71 -7.92
N PHE A 155 -30.14 -3.22 -9.16
CA PHE A 155 -31.42 -3.04 -9.85
C PHE A 155 -31.84 -4.25 -10.70
N SER A 156 -31.17 -5.39 -10.53
CA SER A 156 -31.41 -6.59 -11.31
C SER A 156 -32.74 -7.24 -10.96
N SER A 157 -33.39 -7.79 -11.97
CA SER A 157 -34.64 -8.53 -11.80
C SER A 157 -34.67 -9.84 -12.59
N GLU A 158 -33.63 -10.09 -13.38
CA GLU A 158 -33.51 -11.27 -14.21
C GLU A 158 -33.12 -12.47 -13.35
N LEU A 159 -34.05 -13.41 -13.24
CA LEU A 159 -33.80 -14.66 -12.54
C LEU A 159 -32.84 -15.53 -13.33
N ASN A 160 -31.87 -16.11 -12.63
CA ASN A 160 -30.89 -16.99 -13.23
C ASN A 160 -30.76 -18.28 -12.41
N PHE A 161 -30.83 -19.42 -13.10
CA PHE A 161 -30.76 -20.74 -12.46
C PHE A 161 -29.44 -21.00 -11.75
N HIS A 162 -28.33 -20.48 -12.30
CA HIS A 162 -26.99 -20.64 -11.79
C HIS A 162 -26.84 -19.82 -10.51
N ALA A 163 -27.25 -18.55 -10.53
CA ALA A 163 -27.31 -17.68 -9.36
C ALA A 163 -28.17 -18.27 -8.24
N ALA A 164 -29.35 -18.83 -8.57
CA ALA A 164 -30.20 -19.53 -7.60
C ALA A 164 -29.47 -20.71 -6.97
N HIS A 165 -28.78 -21.54 -7.76
CA HIS A 165 -28.09 -22.73 -7.27
C HIS A 165 -26.90 -22.38 -6.36
N VAL A 166 -26.12 -21.37 -6.76
CA VAL A 166 -25.00 -20.81 -5.99
C VAL A 166 -25.50 -20.25 -4.65
N MET A 167 -26.51 -19.37 -4.68
CA MET A 167 -27.07 -18.78 -3.46
C MET A 167 -27.64 -19.85 -2.52
N GLY A 168 -28.39 -20.82 -3.05
CA GLY A 168 -28.95 -21.92 -2.26
C GLY A 168 -27.88 -22.78 -1.59
N THR A 169 -26.74 -23.01 -2.26
CA THR A 169 -25.63 -23.80 -1.70
C THR A 169 -25.06 -23.13 -0.44
N ILE A 170 -25.15 -21.80 -0.35
CA ILE A 170 -24.75 -21.03 0.83
C ILE A 170 -25.86 -20.99 1.86
N ILE A 171 -27.05 -20.46 1.52
CA ILE A 171 -28.03 -20.00 2.52
C ILE A 171 -29.31 -20.83 2.64
N SER A 172 -29.53 -21.88 1.84
CA SER A 172 -30.79 -22.63 1.90
C SER A 172 -31.09 -23.12 3.31
N SER A 173 -32.30 -22.81 3.80
CA SER A 173 -32.73 -23.13 5.17
C SER A 173 -32.71 -24.63 5.50
N GLY A 174 -32.79 -25.47 4.46
CA GLY A 174 -33.05 -26.89 4.58
C GLY A 174 -34.55 -27.20 4.70
N PHE A 175 -35.41 -26.37 4.10
CA PHE A 175 -36.84 -26.65 4.00
C PHE A 175 -37.05 -27.97 3.25
N GLU A 176 -36.38 -28.11 2.11
CA GLU A 176 -36.00 -29.39 1.56
C GLU A 176 -34.68 -29.79 2.23
N PRO A 177 -34.68 -30.82 3.10
CA PRO A 177 -33.48 -31.21 3.83
C PRO A 177 -32.33 -31.54 2.88
N GLU A 178 -32.65 -32.01 1.66
CA GLU A 178 -31.73 -32.37 0.60
C GLU A 178 -31.00 -31.19 -0.07
N ALA A 179 -31.44 -29.95 0.18
CA ALA A 179 -30.88 -28.73 -0.40
C ALA A 179 -30.27 -27.78 0.65
N LYS A 180 -30.15 -28.22 1.92
CA LYS A 180 -29.64 -27.40 3.02
C LYS A 180 -28.28 -26.78 2.66
N GLY A 181 -28.19 -25.46 2.79
CA GLY A 181 -26.96 -24.72 2.52
C GLY A 181 -25.93 -24.87 3.64
N MET A 182 -24.71 -24.43 3.37
CA MET A 182 -23.62 -24.47 4.36
C MET A 182 -23.87 -23.53 5.55
N ALA A 183 -24.53 -22.40 5.33
CA ALA A 183 -24.89 -21.41 6.34
C ALA A 183 -26.42 -21.13 6.32
N PRO A 184 -27.25 -22.11 6.74
CA PRO A 184 -28.70 -22.10 6.54
C PRO A 184 -29.45 -21.01 7.31
N LYS A 185 -28.81 -20.30 8.24
CA LYS A 185 -29.36 -19.16 9.00
C LYS A 185 -28.79 -17.80 8.58
N ALA A 186 -27.88 -17.76 7.61
CA ALA A 186 -27.34 -16.51 7.07
C ALA A 186 -28.34 -15.78 6.18
N LYS A 187 -28.16 -14.48 6.02
CA LYS A 187 -28.79 -13.71 4.94
C LYS A 187 -28.00 -13.85 3.66
N GLY A 188 -28.64 -13.60 2.51
CA GLY A 188 -28.00 -13.57 1.20
C GLY A 188 -28.33 -12.29 0.45
N ILE A 189 -27.33 -11.69 -0.18
CA ILE A 189 -27.51 -10.59 -1.13
C ILE A 189 -26.97 -11.04 -2.48
N GLY A 190 -27.84 -11.03 -3.49
CA GLY A 190 -27.48 -11.38 -4.87
C GLY A 190 -27.34 -10.13 -5.76
N TYR A 191 -26.37 -10.18 -6.65
CA TYR A 191 -26.06 -9.17 -7.66
C TYR A 191 -25.87 -9.85 -9.01
N ASP A 192 -26.18 -9.14 -10.10
CA ASP A 192 -25.67 -9.53 -11.41
C ASP A 192 -24.17 -9.15 -11.55
N TRP A 193 -23.47 -9.69 -12.54
CA TRP A 193 -22.03 -9.44 -12.71
C TRP A 193 -21.70 -8.17 -13.52
N ASN A 194 -22.68 -7.38 -13.96
CA ASN A 194 -22.45 -6.32 -14.96
C ASN A 194 -21.64 -5.14 -14.41
N ASN A 195 -21.58 -4.97 -13.08
CA ASN A 195 -20.84 -3.91 -12.40
C ASN A 195 -20.15 -4.39 -11.12
N ASP A 196 -19.68 -5.64 -11.15
CA ASP A 196 -19.24 -6.43 -9.99
C ASP A 196 -18.23 -5.71 -9.07
N LEU A 197 -17.15 -5.15 -9.62
CA LEU A 197 -16.10 -4.52 -8.84
C LEU A 197 -16.60 -3.27 -8.11
N SER A 198 -17.42 -2.44 -8.76
CA SER A 198 -17.97 -1.23 -8.15
C SER A 198 -18.93 -1.58 -7.02
N GLU A 199 -19.78 -2.57 -7.23
CA GLU A 199 -20.75 -3.02 -6.24
C GLU A 199 -20.08 -3.70 -5.05
N ALA A 200 -19.09 -4.55 -5.31
CA ALA A 200 -18.28 -5.16 -4.27
C ALA A 200 -17.49 -4.11 -3.49
N THR A 201 -17.01 -3.04 -4.13
CA THR A 201 -16.38 -1.90 -3.44
C THR A 201 -17.36 -1.23 -2.47
N ILE A 202 -18.60 -0.99 -2.91
CA ILE A 202 -19.65 -0.42 -2.06
C ILE A 202 -19.99 -1.37 -0.91
N ALA A 203 -20.18 -2.67 -1.18
CA ALA A 203 -20.49 -3.67 -0.16
C ALA A 203 -19.35 -3.80 0.87
N ALA A 204 -18.09 -3.81 0.41
CA ALA A 204 -16.90 -3.83 1.27
C ALA A 204 -16.81 -2.58 2.14
N SER A 205 -17.10 -1.39 1.60
CA SER A 205 -17.16 -0.13 2.36
C SER A 205 -18.24 -0.15 3.46
N ASN A 206 -19.25 -1.01 3.31
CA ASN A 206 -20.33 -1.24 4.29
C ASN A 206 -20.07 -2.45 5.21
N GLY A 207 -18.86 -3.02 5.20
CA GLY A 207 -18.45 -4.09 6.11
C GLY A 207 -18.73 -5.51 5.60
N MET A 208 -18.81 -5.74 4.28
CA MET A 208 -18.84 -7.09 3.71
C MET A 208 -17.60 -7.90 4.13
N LEU A 209 -17.82 -9.14 4.59
CA LEU A 209 -16.75 -10.03 5.06
C LEU A 209 -16.35 -11.06 4.01
N VAL A 210 -17.32 -11.69 3.34
CA VAL A 210 -17.07 -12.77 2.38
C VAL A 210 -18.05 -12.65 1.22
N SER A 211 -17.54 -12.79 -0.01
CA SER A 211 -18.35 -12.88 -1.23
C SER A 211 -18.01 -14.14 -2.03
N ASN A 212 -18.94 -14.54 -2.88
CA ASN A 212 -18.75 -15.61 -3.86
C ASN A 212 -18.86 -15.07 -5.29
N HIS A 213 -17.91 -15.47 -6.13
CA HIS A 213 -17.84 -15.14 -7.56
C HIS A 213 -17.66 -16.45 -8.36
N SER A 214 -18.78 -16.97 -8.87
CA SER A 214 -18.85 -18.27 -9.56
C SER A 214 -18.84 -18.14 -11.09
N TYR A 215 -18.15 -17.13 -11.61
CA TYR A 215 -18.06 -16.79 -13.03
C TYR A 215 -16.61 -16.47 -13.43
N GLY A 216 -16.35 -16.43 -14.74
CA GLY A 216 -15.02 -16.24 -15.30
C GLY A 216 -15.09 -15.87 -16.78
N ILE A 217 -13.92 -15.64 -17.40
CA ILE A 217 -13.85 -15.36 -18.83
C ILE A 217 -13.95 -16.69 -19.56
N ALA A 218 -14.89 -16.79 -20.50
CA ALA A 218 -15.01 -17.98 -21.33
C ALA A 218 -13.83 -18.06 -22.32
N ALA A 219 -13.08 -19.16 -22.28
CA ALA A 219 -11.95 -19.37 -23.19
C ALA A 219 -12.40 -19.55 -24.65
N ARG A 220 -13.61 -20.07 -24.86
CA ARG A 220 -14.22 -20.30 -26.18
C ARG A 220 -15.56 -19.61 -26.33
N ASP A 221 -15.90 -19.26 -27.57
CA ASP A 221 -17.22 -18.74 -27.97
C ASP A 221 -18.23 -19.86 -28.27
N ASP A 222 -19.42 -19.47 -28.72
CA ASP A 222 -20.52 -20.39 -29.05
C ASP A 222 -20.23 -21.29 -30.27
N ASP A 223 -19.31 -20.90 -31.15
CA ASP A 223 -18.83 -21.69 -32.29
C ASP A 223 -17.66 -22.62 -31.89
N ASN A 224 -17.31 -22.64 -30.60
CA ASN A 224 -16.22 -23.41 -29.99
C ASN A 224 -14.82 -22.97 -30.49
N GLU A 225 -14.69 -21.74 -30.97
CA GLU A 225 -13.42 -21.12 -31.33
C GLU A 225 -12.80 -20.41 -30.12
N VAL A 226 -11.47 -20.34 -30.06
CA VAL A 226 -10.77 -19.66 -28.97
C VAL A 226 -10.95 -18.15 -29.11
N GLN A 227 -11.50 -17.49 -28.09
CA GLN A 227 -11.84 -16.06 -28.14
C GLN A 227 -10.93 -15.17 -27.30
N ILE A 228 -10.02 -15.74 -26.50
CA ILE A 228 -9.06 -15.00 -25.69
C ILE A 228 -7.61 -15.28 -26.15
N PRO A 229 -6.72 -14.28 -26.13
CA PRO A 229 -5.33 -14.49 -26.54
C PRO A 229 -4.56 -15.29 -25.46
N SER A 230 -3.53 -16.03 -25.87
CA SER A 230 -2.80 -16.96 -24.99
C SER A 230 -2.22 -16.32 -23.72
N TYR A 231 -1.91 -15.02 -23.74
CA TYR A 231 -1.39 -14.33 -22.55
C TYR A 231 -2.44 -14.09 -21.45
N TYR A 232 -3.74 -14.34 -21.70
CA TYR A 232 -4.76 -14.22 -20.66
C TYR A 232 -4.78 -15.40 -19.68
N PHE A 233 -4.25 -16.55 -20.12
CA PHE A 233 -4.09 -17.72 -19.28
C PHE A 233 -2.93 -17.48 -18.30
N GLY A 234 -3.16 -17.77 -17.03
CA GLY A 234 -2.16 -17.67 -15.96
C GLY A 234 -1.74 -16.25 -15.57
N ALA A 235 -1.96 -15.25 -16.42
CA ALA A 235 -1.46 -13.90 -16.22
C ALA A 235 -2.23 -13.08 -15.17
N TYR A 236 -1.48 -12.24 -14.47
CA TYR A 236 -2.00 -11.18 -13.62
C TYR A 236 -2.24 -9.91 -14.44
N ILE A 237 -3.51 -9.59 -14.70
CA ILE A 237 -3.91 -8.49 -15.58
C ILE A 237 -4.60 -7.36 -14.81
N SER A 238 -5.05 -6.31 -15.51
CA SER A 238 -5.73 -5.16 -14.91
C SER A 238 -6.90 -5.56 -14.00
N THR A 239 -7.73 -6.51 -14.42
CA THR A 239 -8.83 -7.03 -13.61
C THR A 239 -8.34 -7.63 -12.30
N SER A 240 -7.32 -8.50 -12.35
CA SER A 240 -6.70 -9.11 -11.17
C SER A 240 -6.14 -8.06 -10.22
N ARG A 241 -5.44 -7.05 -10.77
CA ARG A 241 -4.90 -5.93 -10.00
C ARG A 241 -5.96 -5.10 -9.31
N ASN A 242 -7.07 -4.80 -9.99
CA ASN A 242 -8.13 -3.97 -9.44
C ASN A 242 -8.86 -4.67 -8.27
N TRP A 243 -9.05 -5.98 -8.35
CA TRP A 243 -9.60 -6.77 -7.24
C TRP A 243 -8.65 -6.89 -6.06
N ASP A 244 -7.34 -7.07 -6.31
CA ASP A 244 -6.34 -7.02 -5.23
C ASP A 244 -6.31 -5.64 -4.56
N ASN A 245 -6.45 -4.56 -5.34
CA ASN A 245 -6.53 -3.20 -4.81
C ASN A 245 -7.75 -3.01 -3.90
N LEU A 246 -8.93 -3.55 -4.26
CA LEU A 246 -10.10 -3.54 -3.39
C LEU A 246 -9.84 -4.32 -2.09
N MET A 247 -9.38 -5.57 -2.18
CA MET A 247 -9.13 -6.41 -1.01
C MET A 247 -8.06 -5.81 -0.08
N TYR A 248 -7.01 -5.20 -0.63
CA TYR A 248 -5.99 -4.49 0.15
C TYR A 248 -6.58 -3.33 0.96
N ASN A 249 -7.48 -2.54 0.36
CA ASN A 249 -8.14 -1.42 1.03
C ASN A 249 -9.34 -1.83 1.90
N ALA A 250 -9.75 -3.10 1.85
CA ALA A 250 -10.83 -3.68 2.66
C ALA A 250 -10.33 -4.93 3.41
N PRO A 251 -9.50 -4.79 4.46
CA PRO A 251 -8.73 -5.90 5.05
C PRO A 251 -9.54 -7.03 5.71
N TYR A 252 -10.86 -6.84 5.89
CA TYR A 252 -11.78 -7.87 6.39
C TYR A 252 -12.51 -8.63 5.29
N TYR A 253 -12.44 -8.16 4.04
CA TYR A 253 -13.15 -8.72 2.91
C TYR A 253 -12.33 -9.79 2.20
N LEU A 254 -12.83 -11.03 2.20
CA LEU A 254 -12.30 -12.14 1.42
C LEU A 254 -13.20 -12.46 0.22
N MET A 255 -12.67 -12.29 -0.98
CA MET A 255 -13.31 -12.72 -2.22
C MET A 255 -13.05 -14.21 -2.45
N VAL A 256 -14.10 -15.01 -2.66
CA VAL A 256 -14.01 -16.43 -3.03
C VAL A 256 -14.38 -16.60 -4.51
N VAL A 257 -13.50 -17.25 -5.29
CA VAL A 257 -13.59 -17.28 -6.76
C VAL A 257 -13.55 -18.72 -7.26
N ALA A 258 -14.40 -19.06 -8.22
CA ALA A 258 -14.33 -20.34 -8.92
C ALA A 258 -13.07 -20.41 -9.82
N ALA A 259 -12.34 -21.54 -9.82
CA ALA A 259 -11.14 -21.67 -10.65
C ALA A 259 -11.41 -21.72 -12.17
N GLY A 260 -12.63 -22.05 -12.60
CA GLY A 260 -12.97 -22.32 -14.00
C GLY A 260 -13.24 -23.80 -14.28
N ASN A 261 -13.85 -24.10 -15.44
CA ASN A 261 -14.32 -25.46 -15.78
C ASN A 261 -13.67 -26.02 -17.06
N ASP A 262 -12.52 -25.47 -17.45
CA ASP A 262 -11.80 -25.81 -18.69
C ASP A 262 -10.74 -26.91 -18.47
N GLY A 263 -10.81 -27.64 -17.35
CA GLY A 263 -9.83 -28.64 -16.95
C GLY A 263 -9.59 -29.76 -17.96
N ASN A 264 -10.56 -30.05 -18.85
CA ASN A 264 -10.42 -31.03 -19.93
C ASN A 264 -10.05 -30.42 -21.30
N ASP A 265 -10.08 -29.09 -21.44
CA ASP A 265 -9.67 -28.41 -22.66
C ASP A 265 -8.16 -28.18 -22.64
N ASN A 266 -7.43 -28.95 -23.43
CA ASN A 266 -5.98 -28.85 -23.59
C ASN A 266 -5.60 -28.16 -24.91
N THR A 267 -6.54 -27.41 -25.49
CA THR A 267 -6.41 -26.82 -26.83
C THR A 267 -6.77 -25.34 -26.87
N ALA A 268 -7.40 -24.79 -25.82
CA ALA A 268 -7.73 -23.36 -25.78
C ALA A 268 -6.50 -22.47 -25.57
N ASN A 269 -5.56 -22.89 -24.73
CA ASN A 269 -4.28 -22.20 -24.58
C ASN A 269 -3.28 -22.78 -25.59
N GLU A 270 -2.95 -21.99 -26.62
CA GLU A 270 -2.00 -22.38 -27.67
C GLU A 270 -0.54 -22.35 -27.20
N SER A 271 -0.25 -21.72 -26.06
CA SER A 271 1.11 -21.53 -25.54
C SER A 271 1.15 -21.75 -24.03
N PRO A 272 0.77 -22.96 -23.55
CA PRO A 272 0.66 -23.24 -22.13
C PRO A 272 2.00 -23.17 -21.43
N LEU A 273 1.98 -22.75 -20.16
CA LEU A 273 3.15 -22.69 -19.30
C LEU A 273 3.94 -24.01 -19.32
N GLU A 274 5.26 -23.89 -19.50
CA GLU A 274 6.20 -25.02 -19.67
C GLU A 274 5.85 -26.00 -20.81
N GLY A 275 5.02 -25.60 -21.77
CA GLY A 275 4.54 -26.45 -22.86
C GLY A 275 3.54 -27.52 -22.41
N SER A 276 2.97 -27.39 -21.22
CA SER A 276 2.11 -28.41 -20.61
C SER A 276 0.63 -28.07 -20.73
N ALA A 277 0.00 -28.53 -21.81
CA ALA A 277 -1.41 -28.23 -22.11
C ALA A 277 -2.43 -28.72 -21.06
N ALA A 278 -2.00 -29.52 -20.07
CA ALA A 278 -2.83 -29.96 -18.94
C ALA A 278 -2.94 -28.91 -17.81
N PHE A 279 -2.18 -27.82 -17.88
CA PHE A 279 -2.09 -26.75 -16.88
C PHE A 279 -2.35 -25.39 -17.53
N ASP A 280 -2.23 -24.32 -16.73
CA ASP A 280 -2.29 -22.94 -17.22
C ASP A 280 -3.65 -22.59 -17.85
N LYS A 281 -4.71 -22.72 -17.03
CA LYS A 281 -6.12 -22.58 -17.44
C LYS A 281 -6.89 -21.53 -16.63
N LEU A 282 -6.21 -20.85 -15.71
CA LEU A 282 -6.79 -19.80 -14.89
C LEU A 282 -6.80 -18.50 -15.67
N THR A 283 -7.81 -17.66 -15.48
CA THR A 283 -7.93 -16.37 -16.18
C THR A 283 -8.43 -15.28 -15.23
N SER A 284 -8.03 -14.03 -15.47
CA SER A 284 -8.61 -12.83 -14.84
C SER A 284 -8.72 -12.93 -13.30
N TRP A 285 -9.93 -13.04 -12.74
CA TRP A 285 -10.17 -13.07 -11.29
C TRP A 285 -9.45 -14.22 -10.58
N SER A 286 -9.31 -15.38 -11.22
CA SER A 286 -8.67 -16.55 -10.61
C SER A 286 -7.15 -16.45 -10.53
N THR A 287 -6.55 -15.37 -11.06
CA THR A 287 -5.11 -15.08 -10.96
C THR A 287 -4.79 -13.98 -9.94
N THR A 288 -5.79 -13.46 -9.21
CA THR A 288 -5.60 -12.50 -8.10
C THR A 288 -4.77 -13.10 -6.96
N LYS A 289 -3.95 -12.28 -6.28
CA LYS A 289 -3.14 -12.74 -5.14
C LYS A 289 -3.99 -12.93 -3.88
N ASN A 290 -4.90 -11.99 -3.63
CA ASN A 290 -5.57 -11.87 -2.34
C ASN A 290 -6.86 -12.68 -2.21
N SER A 291 -7.45 -13.14 -3.32
CA SER A 291 -8.67 -13.98 -3.29
C SER A 291 -8.37 -15.42 -2.87
N LEU A 292 -9.43 -16.18 -2.57
CA LEU A 292 -9.38 -17.62 -2.40
C LEU A 292 -10.05 -18.31 -3.61
N VAL A 293 -9.25 -18.96 -4.44
CA VAL A 293 -9.64 -19.60 -5.70
C VAL A 293 -9.89 -21.09 -5.48
N ILE A 294 -11.05 -21.57 -5.90
CA ILE A 294 -11.61 -22.86 -5.49
C ILE A 294 -11.62 -23.86 -6.63
N ALA A 295 -10.91 -24.98 -6.44
CA ALA A 295 -10.98 -26.15 -7.30
C ALA A 295 -12.24 -26.98 -7.02
N ASN A 296 -12.71 -27.73 -8.03
CA ASN A 296 -13.85 -28.62 -7.90
C ASN A 296 -13.43 -30.05 -7.52
N GLY A 297 -13.80 -30.48 -6.32
CA GLY A 297 -13.72 -31.85 -5.83
C GLY A 297 -15.02 -32.63 -6.01
N GLN A 298 -14.89 -33.95 -6.08
CA GLN A 298 -16.01 -34.89 -5.93
C GLN A 298 -16.36 -35.08 -4.45
N ASP A 299 -17.44 -35.82 -4.17
CA ASP A 299 -17.78 -36.22 -2.80
C ASP A 299 -16.59 -36.91 -2.11
N ALA A 300 -16.15 -36.33 -0.99
CA ALA A 300 -15.09 -36.90 -0.19
C ALA A 300 -15.65 -37.99 0.72
N LEU A 301 -14.93 -39.10 0.83
CA LEU A 301 -15.25 -40.14 1.80
C LEU A 301 -14.59 -39.78 3.14
N ILE A 302 -15.43 -39.41 4.11
CA ILE A 302 -15.01 -38.97 5.44
C ILE A 302 -15.42 -40.01 6.48
N ASP A 303 -14.54 -40.33 7.42
CA ASP A 303 -14.87 -41.22 8.54
C ASP A 303 -15.69 -40.51 9.64
N ALA A 304 -16.14 -41.25 10.65
CA ALA A 304 -16.96 -40.69 11.73
C ALA A 304 -16.23 -39.64 12.60
N ASN A 305 -14.90 -39.64 12.61
CA ASN A 305 -14.07 -38.69 13.35
C ASN A 305 -13.73 -37.44 12.52
N GLY A 306 -14.10 -37.42 11.24
CA GLY A 306 -13.85 -36.32 10.32
C GLY A 306 -12.57 -36.51 9.49
N ALA A 307 -11.88 -37.64 9.59
CA ALA A 307 -10.66 -37.90 8.84
C ALA A 307 -10.96 -38.21 7.36
N LEU A 308 -10.12 -37.71 6.47
CA LEU A 308 -10.23 -37.95 5.03
C LEU A 308 -9.79 -39.37 4.71
N LEU A 309 -10.66 -40.16 4.09
CA LEU A 309 -10.30 -41.49 3.58
C LEU A 309 -9.90 -41.41 2.10
N SER A 310 -10.64 -40.63 1.31
CA SER A 310 -10.34 -40.41 -0.11
C SER A 310 -11.17 -39.27 -0.68
N VAL A 311 -10.62 -38.52 -1.62
CA VAL A 311 -11.36 -37.59 -2.49
C VAL A 311 -10.67 -37.55 -3.85
N ASN A 312 -11.42 -37.30 -4.92
CA ASN A 312 -10.85 -37.04 -6.24
C ASN A 312 -11.21 -35.62 -6.67
N ARG A 313 -10.26 -34.94 -7.32
CA ARG A 313 -10.56 -33.73 -8.07
C ARG A 313 -11.46 -34.07 -9.28
N ASN A 314 -12.46 -33.25 -9.53
CA ASN A 314 -13.22 -33.30 -10.77
C ASN A 314 -12.33 -32.89 -11.96
N THR A 315 -12.34 -33.65 -13.05
CA THR A 315 -11.44 -33.40 -14.19
C THR A 315 -11.77 -32.12 -14.95
N SER A 316 -13.01 -31.62 -14.84
CA SER A 316 -13.40 -30.32 -15.41
C SER A 316 -12.77 -29.14 -14.68
N SER A 317 -12.29 -29.27 -13.45
CA SER A 317 -11.70 -28.15 -12.69
C SER A 317 -10.47 -27.60 -13.41
N SER A 318 -10.46 -26.32 -13.75
CA SER A 318 -9.27 -25.64 -14.28
C SER A 318 -8.09 -25.75 -13.31
N GLN A 319 -6.88 -25.81 -13.88
CA GLN A 319 -5.62 -25.92 -13.16
C GLN A 319 -4.81 -24.64 -13.33
N GLY A 320 -4.06 -24.27 -12.30
CA GLY A 320 -2.99 -23.27 -12.43
C GLY A 320 -1.70 -23.93 -12.93
N PRO A 321 -0.53 -23.50 -12.42
CA PRO A 321 -0.34 -22.33 -11.56
C PRO A 321 -0.63 -21.04 -12.36
N THR A 322 -0.39 -19.88 -11.76
CA THR A 322 -0.26 -18.63 -12.56
C THR A 322 1.11 -18.61 -13.28
N ASP A 323 1.30 -17.65 -14.20
CA ASP A 323 2.54 -17.53 -14.99
C ASP A 323 3.80 -17.36 -14.13
N ASP A 324 3.66 -16.66 -13.00
CA ASP A 324 4.71 -16.48 -12.01
C ASP A 324 4.78 -17.63 -10.98
N LEU A 325 4.16 -18.78 -11.28
CA LEU A 325 4.16 -19.99 -10.46
C LEU A 325 3.49 -19.87 -9.08
N ARG A 326 2.60 -18.91 -8.86
CA ARG A 326 1.78 -18.89 -7.62
C ARG A 326 0.87 -20.11 -7.55
N ILE A 327 0.67 -20.59 -6.32
CA ILE A 327 -0.17 -21.75 -6.03
C ILE A 327 -1.63 -21.38 -6.25
N LYS A 328 -2.16 -21.77 -7.41
CA LYS A 328 -3.58 -21.65 -7.75
C LYS A 328 -4.09 -22.92 -8.45
N PRO A 329 -5.36 -23.32 -8.26
CA PRO A 329 -6.31 -22.81 -7.25
C PRO A 329 -5.73 -22.91 -5.83
N ASP A 330 -6.16 -22.07 -4.88
CA ASP A 330 -5.57 -22.08 -3.54
C ASP A 330 -6.01 -23.32 -2.74
N ILE A 331 -7.26 -23.77 -2.92
CA ILE A 331 -7.86 -24.88 -2.18
C ILE A 331 -8.97 -25.56 -3.00
N MET A 332 -9.39 -26.75 -2.60
CA MET A 332 -10.50 -27.51 -3.20
C MET A 332 -11.72 -27.53 -2.28
N GLY A 333 -12.91 -27.35 -2.88
CA GLY A 333 -14.22 -27.58 -2.25
C GLY A 333 -15.01 -28.66 -3.00
N ASN A 334 -16.17 -29.08 -2.50
CA ASN A 334 -17.03 -30.00 -3.23
C ASN A 334 -17.94 -29.23 -4.19
N GLY A 335 -17.82 -29.52 -5.50
CA GLY A 335 -18.59 -28.90 -6.57
C GLY A 335 -19.22 -29.91 -7.53
N SER A 336 -19.33 -31.19 -7.18
CA SER A 336 -19.80 -32.24 -8.10
C SER A 336 -21.21 -32.75 -7.75
N SER A 337 -22.16 -32.58 -8.67
CA SER A 337 -23.56 -33.03 -8.55
C SER A 337 -24.32 -32.46 -7.35
N LEU A 338 -24.00 -31.24 -6.91
CA LEU A 338 -24.64 -30.59 -5.77
C LEU A 338 -26.11 -30.31 -6.08
N TYR A 339 -27.00 -30.69 -5.16
CA TYR A 339 -28.44 -30.43 -5.27
C TYR A 339 -28.78 -29.11 -4.59
N SER A 340 -29.33 -28.13 -5.29
CA SER A 340 -29.64 -26.83 -4.69
C SER A 340 -30.84 -26.20 -5.37
N THR A 341 -31.23 -25.03 -4.89
CA THR A 341 -32.36 -24.25 -5.41
C THR A 341 -32.17 -23.92 -6.89
N TYR A 342 -33.28 -23.77 -7.60
CA TYR A 342 -33.34 -23.43 -9.01
C TYR A 342 -34.38 -22.33 -9.22
N ASP A 343 -34.28 -21.59 -10.31
CA ASP A 343 -35.05 -20.36 -10.54
C ASP A 343 -36.46 -20.59 -11.09
N SER A 344 -36.77 -21.78 -11.61
CA SER A 344 -37.99 -22.03 -12.39
C SER A 344 -39.30 -22.01 -11.60
N ALA A 345 -39.27 -22.19 -10.27
CA ALA A 345 -40.43 -22.08 -9.36
C ALA A 345 -39.98 -21.85 -7.91
N ASP A 346 -40.91 -21.49 -7.01
CA ASP A 346 -40.62 -21.28 -5.56
C ASP A 346 -40.16 -22.56 -4.84
N ASN A 347 -40.31 -23.72 -5.46
CA ASN A 347 -39.95 -25.04 -4.94
C ASN A 347 -39.10 -25.84 -5.95
N ALA A 348 -38.37 -25.15 -6.82
CA ALA A 348 -37.55 -25.78 -7.85
C ALA A 348 -36.14 -26.08 -7.34
N TYR A 349 -35.65 -27.27 -7.66
CA TYR A 349 -34.31 -27.71 -7.28
C TYR A 349 -33.68 -28.51 -8.42
N ASN A 350 -32.35 -28.50 -8.49
CA ASN A 350 -31.62 -29.29 -9.48
C ASN A 350 -30.21 -29.66 -8.99
N SER A 351 -29.62 -30.68 -9.61
CA SER A 351 -28.22 -31.07 -9.39
C SER A 351 -27.33 -30.61 -10.54
N ILE A 352 -26.32 -29.78 -10.25
CA ILE A 352 -25.32 -29.34 -11.23
C ILE A 352 -23.90 -29.48 -10.67
N SER A 353 -22.90 -29.40 -11.56
CA SER A 353 -21.48 -29.57 -11.22
C SER A 353 -20.65 -28.43 -11.79
N GLY A 354 -19.61 -28.03 -11.06
CA GLY A 354 -18.63 -27.06 -11.51
C GLY A 354 -17.84 -26.46 -10.34
N THR A 355 -16.74 -25.77 -10.64
CA THR A 355 -16.07 -24.89 -9.66
C THR A 355 -17.02 -23.81 -9.15
N SER A 356 -18.01 -23.44 -9.95
CA SER A 356 -19.15 -22.61 -9.57
C SER A 356 -19.98 -23.11 -8.40
N MET A 357 -20.01 -24.43 -8.12
CA MET A 357 -20.68 -25.02 -6.96
C MET A 357 -19.69 -25.31 -5.81
N ALA A 358 -18.42 -25.53 -6.12
CA ALA A 358 -17.37 -25.65 -5.11
C ALA A 358 -17.13 -24.33 -4.36
N SER A 359 -17.13 -23.21 -5.10
CA SER A 359 -16.96 -21.86 -4.54
C SER A 359 -18.00 -21.50 -3.45
N PRO A 360 -19.32 -21.69 -3.65
CA PRO A 360 -20.32 -21.41 -2.62
C PRO A 360 -20.28 -22.43 -1.47
N ASN A 361 -19.87 -23.69 -1.72
CA ASN A 361 -19.61 -24.65 -0.65
C ASN A 361 -18.51 -24.15 0.30
N VAL A 362 -17.41 -23.65 -0.24
CA VAL A 362 -16.33 -23.03 0.56
C VAL A 362 -16.79 -21.72 1.20
N THR A 363 -17.46 -20.83 0.44
CA THR A 363 -17.94 -19.52 0.93
C THR A 363 -18.80 -19.66 2.18
N GLY A 364 -19.81 -20.53 2.17
CA GLY A 364 -20.67 -20.71 3.33
C GLY A 364 -19.94 -21.34 4.52
N SER A 365 -18.93 -22.19 4.26
CA SER A 365 -18.08 -22.78 5.31
C SER A 365 -17.18 -21.74 5.98
N LEU A 366 -16.61 -20.82 5.20
CA LEU A 366 -15.83 -19.69 5.70
C LEU A 366 -16.70 -18.70 6.50
N LEU A 367 -17.94 -18.48 6.08
CA LEU A 367 -18.90 -17.65 6.80
C LEU A 367 -19.19 -18.19 8.20
N LEU A 368 -19.26 -19.52 8.36
CA LEU A 368 -19.39 -20.17 9.67
C LEU A 368 -18.13 -20.00 10.53
N LEU A 369 -16.93 -20.07 9.95
CA LEU A 369 -15.69 -19.82 10.70
C LEU A 369 -15.61 -18.37 11.20
N GLN A 370 -16.06 -17.40 10.41
CA GLN A 370 -16.17 -16.01 10.85
C GLN A 370 -17.16 -15.83 12.00
N GLN A 371 -18.34 -16.46 11.92
CA GLN A 371 -19.28 -16.47 13.03
C GLN A 371 -18.65 -17.07 14.29
N TYR A 372 -18.05 -18.26 14.17
CA TYR A 372 -17.47 -18.97 15.30
C TYR A 372 -16.35 -18.19 15.97
N TYR A 373 -15.46 -17.58 15.18
CA TYR A 373 -14.41 -16.72 15.70
C TYR A 373 -14.98 -15.48 16.42
N LYS A 374 -16.01 -14.84 15.84
CA LYS A 374 -16.70 -13.69 16.45
C LYS A 374 -17.38 -14.03 17.77
N GLU A 375 -18.05 -15.17 17.86
CA GLU A 375 -18.70 -15.63 19.09
C GLU A 375 -17.68 -16.01 20.17
N THR A 376 -16.52 -16.52 19.77
CA THR A 376 -15.46 -16.97 20.69
C THR A 376 -14.60 -15.81 21.20
N TYR A 377 -14.22 -14.85 20.33
CA TYR A 377 -13.23 -13.81 20.60
C TYR A 377 -13.77 -12.37 20.53
N GLY A 378 -15.02 -12.17 20.11
CA GLY A 378 -15.65 -10.85 20.09
C GLY A 378 -15.28 -9.96 18.90
N SER A 379 -14.43 -10.41 17.96
CA SER A 379 -14.08 -9.73 16.71
C SER A 379 -14.17 -10.69 15.51
N PHE A 380 -14.28 -10.16 14.30
CA PHE A 380 -14.12 -10.96 13.08
C PHE A 380 -12.63 -11.09 12.73
N MET A 381 -12.26 -12.14 12.00
CA MET A 381 -10.94 -12.31 11.43
C MET A 381 -10.73 -11.37 10.24
N LYS A 382 -9.51 -10.88 10.03
CA LYS A 382 -9.12 -10.30 8.73
C LYS A 382 -9.21 -11.34 7.62
N ALA A 383 -9.33 -10.88 6.38
CA ALA A 383 -9.41 -11.74 5.19
C ALA A 383 -8.20 -12.67 5.06
N ALA A 384 -6.99 -12.14 5.30
CA ALA A 384 -5.75 -12.92 5.32
C ALA A 384 -5.76 -14.02 6.39
N THR A 385 -6.33 -13.77 7.58
CA THR A 385 -6.42 -14.77 8.65
C THR A 385 -7.39 -15.87 8.29
N LEU A 386 -8.55 -15.52 7.72
CA LEU A 386 -9.56 -16.49 7.27
C LEU A 386 -9.04 -17.35 6.11
N LYS A 387 -8.41 -16.73 5.11
CA LYS A 387 -7.72 -17.42 4.00
C LYS A 387 -6.62 -18.34 4.55
N GLY A 388 -5.70 -17.79 5.34
CA GLY A 388 -4.60 -18.53 5.93
C GLY A 388 -5.07 -19.72 6.76
N LEU A 389 -6.12 -19.58 7.57
CA LEU A 389 -6.65 -20.66 8.39
C LEU A 389 -7.22 -21.80 7.54
N ALA A 390 -7.93 -21.47 6.45
CA ALA A 390 -8.46 -22.46 5.52
C ALA A 390 -7.33 -23.24 4.82
N LEU A 391 -6.29 -22.55 4.35
CA LEU A 391 -5.12 -23.17 3.70
C LEU A 391 -4.26 -23.98 4.68
N HIS A 392 -4.08 -23.47 5.90
CA HIS A 392 -3.26 -24.11 6.93
C HIS A 392 -3.83 -25.46 7.35
N THR A 393 -5.15 -25.58 7.40
CA THR A 393 -5.85 -26.75 7.93
C THR A 393 -6.39 -27.70 6.86
N ALA A 394 -6.14 -27.43 5.58
CA ALA A 394 -6.58 -28.28 4.48
C ALA A 394 -5.96 -29.69 4.56
N ASP A 395 -6.74 -30.70 4.15
CA ASP A 395 -6.23 -32.06 3.98
C ASP A 395 -5.48 -32.12 2.64
N ASP A 396 -4.19 -32.48 2.63
CA ASP A 396 -3.44 -32.71 1.39
C ASP A 396 -4.02 -33.93 0.62
N THR A 397 -4.18 -33.81 -0.70
CA THR A 397 -4.93 -34.78 -1.52
C THR A 397 -4.22 -35.31 -2.77
N ASP A 398 -3.06 -34.75 -3.15
CA ASP A 398 -2.30 -35.19 -4.33
C ASP A 398 -0.83 -35.47 -3.96
N ILE A 399 0.12 -34.73 -4.53
CA ILE A 399 1.53 -34.82 -4.15
C ILE A 399 1.75 -34.11 -2.83
N ALA A 400 2.69 -34.58 -2.01
CA ALA A 400 2.97 -33.95 -0.73
C ALA A 400 3.30 -32.45 -0.90
N GLY A 401 2.60 -31.59 -0.15
CA GLY A 401 2.73 -30.14 -0.26
C GLY A 401 1.76 -29.52 -1.28
N PRO A 402 1.89 -28.23 -1.60
CA PRO A 402 0.98 -27.56 -2.51
C PRO A 402 1.18 -27.99 -3.97
N ASP A 403 0.11 -27.94 -4.77
CA ASP A 403 0.14 -28.28 -6.19
C ASP A 403 -0.79 -27.38 -7.03
N ALA A 404 -0.58 -27.34 -8.35
CA ALA A 404 -1.33 -26.50 -9.29
C ALA A 404 -2.74 -27.04 -9.68
N LYS A 405 -3.19 -28.13 -9.08
CA LYS A 405 -4.46 -28.81 -9.35
C LYS A 405 -5.46 -28.65 -8.20
N THR A 406 -5.00 -28.83 -6.98
CA THR A 406 -5.82 -28.81 -5.76
C THR A 406 -5.36 -27.74 -4.76
N GLY A 407 -4.27 -27.05 -5.05
CA GLY A 407 -3.72 -26.02 -4.18
C GLY A 407 -3.10 -26.65 -2.95
N TRP A 408 -3.56 -26.20 -1.78
CA TRP A 408 -3.19 -26.77 -0.48
C TRP A 408 -4.05 -27.98 -0.08
N GLY A 409 -4.97 -28.42 -0.94
CA GLY A 409 -5.78 -29.63 -0.75
C GLY A 409 -7.27 -29.36 -0.50
N LEU A 410 -7.97 -30.29 0.15
CA LEU A 410 -9.40 -30.20 0.44
C LEU A 410 -9.65 -29.41 1.72
N MET A 411 -10.57 -28.43 1.68
CA MET A 411 -10.95 -27.65 2.86
C MET A 411 -11.42 -28.54 4.02
N ASN A 412 -10.91 -28.28 5.23
CA ASN A 412 -11.29 -28.99 6.45
C ASN A 412 -11.77 -28.01 7.54
N THR A 413 -13.05 -27.66 7.48
CA THR A 413 -13.67 -26.68 8.39
C THR A 413 -13.66 -27.14 9.85
N LYS A 414 -13.67 -28.45 10.10
CA LYS A 414 -13.58 -29.01 11.45
C LYS A 414 -12.24 -28.69 12.09
N VAL A 415 -11.13 -28.99 11.40
CA VAL A 415 -9.78 -28.70 11.92
C VAL A 415 -9.58 -27.20 12.06
N ALA A 416 -10.07 -26.38 11.12
CA ALA A 416 -10.08 -24.92 11.27
C ALA A 416 -10.78 -24.46 12.57
N ALA A 417 -11.98 -24.99 12.86
CA ALA A 417 -12.71 -24.67 14.08
C ALA A 417 -12.03 -25.20 15.36
N GLU A 418 -11.40 -26.38 15.30
CA GLU A 418 -10.59 -26.90 16.41
C GLU A 418 -9.37 -26.01 16.65
N THR A 419 -8.68 -25.56 15.61
CA THR A 419 -7.57 -24.60 15.69
C THR A 419 -8.00 -23.28 16.32
N ILE A 420 -9.21 -22.78 16.01
CA ILE A 420 -9.79 -21.61 16.69
C ILE A 420 -10.01 -21.92 18.18
N THR A 421 -10.61 -23.06 18.50
CA THR A 421 -10.93 -23.47 19.89
C THR A 421 -9.68 -23.62 20.76
N LYS A 422 -8.61 -24.13 20.15
CA LYS A 422 -7.32 -24.45 20.79
C LYS A 422 -6.36 -23.26 20.88
N LYS A 423 -6.73 -22.12 20.29
CA LYS A 423 -5.88 -20.94 20.18
C LYS A 423 -5.36 -20.51 21.55
N GLY A 424 -4.04 -20.41 21.64
CA GLY A 424 -3.28 -20.02 22.82
C GLY A 424 -2.58 -21.19 23.52
N PHE A 425 -2.97 -22.44 23.28
CA PHE A 425 -2.38 -23.60 23.96
C PHE A 425 -1.90 -24.68 22.99
N GLU A 426 -2.82 -25.30 22.26
CA GLU A 426 -2.50 -26.37 21.29
C GLU A 426 -2.40 -25.84 19.85
N SER A 427 -2.76 -24.56 19.65
CA SER A 427 -2.59 -23.83 18.40
C SER A 427 -2.31 -22.35 18.68
N TRP A 428 -1.84 -21.67 17.64
CA TRP A 428 -1.61 -20.24 17.62
C TRP A 428 -2.34 -19.61 16.44
N ILE A 429 -3.03 -18.49 16.66
CA ILE A 429 -3.58 -17.64 15.60
C ILE A 429 -3.39 -16.19 16.04
N SER A 430 -2.57 -15.42 15.34
CA SER A 430 -2.41 -13.99 15.61
C SER A 430 -2.41 -13.15 14.34
N GLU A 431 -2.80 -11.89 14.47
CA GLU A 431 -2.79 -10.88 13.42
C GLU A 431 -1.74 -9.83 13.79
N GLU A 432 -0.67 -9.78 13.02
CA GLU A 432 0.57 -9.08 13.30
C GLU A 432 0.87 -7.99 12.28
N VAL A 433 1.85 -7.14 12.59
CA VAL A 433 2.31 -6.06 11.70
C VAL A 433 3.82 -6.14 11.54
N LEU A 434 4.30 -6.09 10.31
CA LEU A 434 5.72 -6.01 9.99
C LEU A 434 6.04 -4.65 9.37
N THR A 435 7.05 -3.97 9.92
CA THR A 435 7.53 -2.68 9.39
C THR A 435 8.87 -2.83 8.68
N ASN A 436 9.22 -1.85 7.85
CA ASN A 436 10.50 -1.86 7.13
C ASN A 436 11.70 -2.06 8.08
N GLY A 437 12.63 -2.92 7.68
CA GLY A 437 13.81 -3.30 8.46
C GLY A 437 13.59 -4.28 9.64
N ASN A 438 12.36 -4.59 10.03
CA ASN A 438 12.06 -5.40 11.21
C ASN A 438 11.78 -6.87 10.90
N SER A 439 11.84 -7.71 11.95
CA SER A 439 11.42 -9.12 11.95
C SER A 439 10.46 -9.38 13.10
N TYR A 440 9.51 -10.30 12.92
CA TYR A 440 8.69 -10.83 14.00
C TYR A 440 9.19 -12.23 14.40
N SER A 441 9.30 -12.51 15.70
CA SER A 441 9.72 -13.82 16.21
C SER A 441 8.88 -14.26 17.39
N VAL A 442 8.49 -15.54 17.39
CA VAL A 442 7.80 -16.20 18.49
C VAL A 442 8.37 -17.59 18.74
N THR A 443 8.36 -18.00 20.00
CA THR A 443 8.79 -19.32 20.42
C THR A 443 7.57 -20.18 20.75
N VAL A 444 7.57 -21.43 20.26
CA VAL A 444 6.51 -22.42 20.51
C VAL A 444 7.11 -23.76 20.92
N ASN A 445 6.41 -24.53 21.74
CA ASN A 445 6.79 -25.90 22.07
C ASN A 445 6.02 -26.89 21.22
N SER A 446 6.72 -27.71 20.42
CA SER A 446 6.08 -28.82 19.72
C SER A 446 5.66 -29.91 20.72
N ASP A 447 4.47 -30.49 20.48
CA ASP A 447 3.98 -31.63 21.24
C ASP A 447 4.78 -32.93 20.97
N GLY A 448 5.58 -32.97 19.89
CA GLY A 448 6.36 -34.12 19.46
C GLY A 448 5.55 -35.33 19.01
N LEU A 449 4.25 -35.14 18.77
CA LEU A 449 3.28 -36.18 18.39
C LEU A 449 2.63 -35.87 17.05
N ASN A 450 2.19 -34.64 16.85
CA ASN A 450 1.56 -34.17 15.62
C ASN A 450 2.57 -33.35 14.78
N PRO A 451 2.37 -33.24 13.46
CA PRO A 451 3.16 -32.34 12.64
C PRO A 451 3.13 -30.90 13.16
N LEU A 452 4.30 -30.29 13.30
CA LEU A 452 4.41 -28.86 13.61
C LEU A 452 4.29 -28.08 12.31
N LEU A 453 3.18 -27.37 12.15
CA LEU A 453 2.90 -26.53 10.98
C LEU A 453 2.91 -25.08 11.41
N ALA A 454 3.58 -24.20 10.66
CA ALA A 454 3.48 -22.75 10.83
C ALA A 454 3.25 -22.08 9.48
N SER A 455 2.24 -21.22 9.38
CA SER A 455 1.97 -20.44 8.18
C SER A 455 1.84 -18.96 8.43
N VAL A 456 2.30 -18.17 7.47
CA VAL A 456 2.06 -16.73 7.37
C VAL A 456 1.11 -16.46 6.20
N SER A 457 0.14 -15.56 6.39
CA SER A 457 -0.77 -15.11 5.32
C SER A 457 -0.99 -13.61 5.39
N TRP A 458 -0.96 -12.92 4.26
CA TRP A 458 -1.19 -11.47 4.21
C TRP A 458 -2.03 -11.06 2.99
N THR A 459 -2.63 -9.89 3.07
CA THR A 459 -3.27 -9.23 1.92
C THR A 459 -2.22 -8.29 1.33
N ASP A 460 -1.68 -8.65 0.17
CA ASP A 460 -0.58 -7.94 -0.48
C ASP A 460 -1.07 -6.73 -1.28
N LYS A 461 -0.18 -5.76 -1.53
CA LYS A 461 -0.46 -4.60 -2.38
C LYS A 461 -0.75 -5.04 -3.83
N PRO A 462 -1.54 -4.28 -4.61
CA PRO A 462 -1.75 -4.59 -6.04
C PRO A 462 -0.43 -4.59 -6.81
N GLY A 463 -0.14 -5.69 -7.51
CA GLY A 463 1.10 -5.90 -8.26
C GLY A 463 1.17 -5.16 -9.59
N ALA A 464 2.28 -5.30 -10.30
CA ALA A 464 2.40 -4.87 -11.69
C ALA A 464 1.58 -5.81 -12.60
N VAL A 465 0.92 -5.26 -13.63
CA VAL A 465 0.16 -6.05 -14.61
C VAL A 465 1.07 -6.60 -15.70
N SER A 466 0.78 -7.79 -16.21
CA SER A 466 1.37 -8.28 -17.45
C SER A 466 0.83 -7.47 -18.65
N GLU A 467 1.74 -6.99 -19.51
CA GLU A 467 1.44 -6.17 -20.69
C GLU A 467 1.37 -7.02 -21.98
N GLY A 468 0.69 -8.16 -21.95
CA GLY A 468 0.50 -9.00 -23.14
C GLY A 468 1.61 -10.01 -23.42
N LEU A 469 2.56 -10.17 -22.50
CA LEU A 469 3.60 -11.20 -22.58
C LEU A 469 3.01 -12.55 -22.13
N VAL A 470 3.08 -13.55 -23.01
CA VAL A 470 2.65 -14.92 -22.72
C VAL A 470 3.63 -15.57 -21.74
N ASN A 471 3.13 -16.21 -20.67
CA ASN A 471 3.93 -16.88 -19.64
C ASN A 471 4.94 -15.94 -18.97
N ASP A 472 4.49 -14.76 -18.53
CA ASP A 472 5.36 -13.80 -17.84
C ASP A 472 5.70 -14.28 -16.43
N ALA A 473 6.92 -14.78 -16.26
CA ALA A 473 7.42 -15.29 -14.97
C ALA A 473 7.76 -14.17 -13.95
N THR A 474 7.51 -12.91 -14.26
CA THR A 474 7.77 -11.79 -13.34
C THR A 474 6.84 -11.88 -12.13
N ALA A 475 7.44 -12.03 -10.94
CA ALA A 475 6.71 -12.08 -9.68
C ALA A 475 5.82 -10.84 -9.51
N VAL A 476 4.53 -11.04 -9.28
CA VAL A 476 3.60 -9.93 -9.03
C VAL A 476 3.46 -9.58 -7.55
N LEU A 477 4.08 -10.37 -6.66
CA LEU A 477 4.19 -10.10 -5.23
C LEU A 477 4.93 -8.78 -5.00
N VAL A 478 4.38 -7.91 -4.15
CA VAL A 478 4.96 -6.59 -3.84
C VAL A 478 5.69 -6.65 -2.51
N ASN A 479 4.99 -7.03 -1.44
CA ASN A 479 5.58 -7.21 -0.13
C ASN A 479 5.92 -8.69 0.07
N ASP A 480 7.20 -9.02 -0.07
CA ASP A 480 7.75 -10.37 0.08
C ASP A 480 8.05 -10.65 1.57
N LEU A 481 7.18 -11.44 2.21
CA LEU A 481 7.35 -11.92 3.59
C LEU A 481 7.84 -13.36 3.59
N ASP A 482 8.85 -13.65 4.42
CA ASP A 482 9.44 -14.98 4.57
C ASP A 482 9.19 -15.53 5.97
N ILE A 483 8.62 -16.72 6.10
CA ILE A 483 8.57 -17.50 7.34
C ILE A 483 9.66 -18.58 7.40
N LYS A 484 10.26 -18.74 8.57
CA LYS A 484 11.20 -19.82 8.86
C LYS A 484 10.96 -20.38 10.25
N ILE A 485 11.15 -21.68 10.41
CA ILE A 485 11.24 -22.31 11.73
C ILE A 485 12.69 -22.72 11.97
N THR A 486 13.24 -22.42 13.14
CA THR A 486 14.60 -22.81 13.54
C THR A 486 14.62 -23.56 14.86
N ARG A 487 15.49 -24.57 14.95
CA ARG A 487 15.82 -25.28 16.19
C ARG A 487 17.23 -25.85 16.11
N ASP A 488 18.03 -25.66 17.15
CA ASP A 488 19.39 -26.20 17.26
C ASP A 488 20.29 -25.91 16.03
N GLY A 489 20.09 -24.76 15.39
CA GLY A 489 20.79 -24.35 14.17
C GLY A 489 20.30 -24.99 12.86
N VAL A 490 19.25 -25.81 12.90
CA VAL A 490 18.55 -26.34 11.71
C VAL A 490 17.42 -25.38 11.32
N GLU A 491 17.37 -25.02 10.04
CA GLU A 491 16.33 -24.18 9.45
C GLU A 491 15.34 -25.05 8.63
N TYR A 492 14.05 -24.82 8.85
CA TYR A 492 12.96 -25.41 8.10
C TYR A 492 12.28 -24.31 7.27
N LYS A 493 12.15 -24.57 5.98
CA LYS A 493 11.70 -23.62 4.96
C LYS A 493 10.27 -23.91 4.48
N PRO A 494 9.56 -22.90 3.95
CA PRO A 494 8.20 -23.08 3.48
C PRO A 494 8.15 -23.84 2.16
N TRP A 495 6.97 -24.29 1.75
CA TRP A 495 6.76 -24.86 0.43
C TRP A 495 6.60 -23.79 -0.66
N ARG A 496 7.03 -24.13 -1.87
CA ARG A 496 6.80 -23.37 -3.10
C ARG A 496 6.66 -24.28 -4.32
N LEU A 497 6.02 -23.81 -5.38
CA LEU A 497 6.09 -24.47 -6.68
C LEU A 497 7.42 -24.19 -7.37
N THR A 498 7.90 -25.17 -8.14
CA THR A 498 9.10 -25.06 -8.98
C THR A 498 8.83 -25.24 -10.46
N GLY A 499 7.58 -25.57 -10.79
CA GLY A 499 7.06 -25.76 -12.14
C GLY A 499 5.59 -26.18 -12.07
N VAL A 500 4.97 -26.47 -13.21
CA VAL A 500 3.52 -26.75 -13.27
C VAL A 500 3.08 -28.01 -12.53
N ASN A 501 4.00 -28.93 -12.25
CA ASN A 501 3.72 -30.21 -11.60
C ASN A 501 4.75 -30.60 -10.52
N SER A 502 5.55 -29.65 -10.04
CA SER A 502 6.60 -29.90 -9.05
C SER A 502 6.63 -28.82 -7.97
N ASN A 503 6.98 -29.24 -6.75
CA ASN A 503 7.12 -28.39 -5.59
C ASN A 503 8.41 -28.73 -4.83
N GLU A 504 8.85 -27.83 -3.95
CA GLU A 504 9.96 -28.08 -3.02
C GLU A 504 9.83 -27.21 -1.76
N LYS A 505 10.69 -27.45 -0.77
CA LYS A 505 10.85 -26.54 0.38
C LYS A 505 11.94 -25.51 0.10
N GLY A 506 11.59 -24.23 0.12
CA GLY A 506 12.46 -23.11 -0.20
C GLY A 506 11.75 -21.77 0.02
N ASP A 507 12.48 -20.66 -0.01
CA ASP A 507 11.90 -19.32 0.08
C ASP A 507 10.86 -19.14 -1.04
N ASN A 508 9.62 -18.80 -0.68
CA ASN A 508 8.57 -18.50 -1.66
C ASN A 508 8.69 -17.02 -2.04
N LEU A 509 8.66 -16.72 -3.33
CA LEU A 509 8.91 -15.37 -3.82
C LEU A 509 7.66 -14.75 -4.46
N VAL A 510 6.55 -15.48 -4.48
CA VAL A 510 5.39 -15.16 -5.33
C VAL A 510 4.06 -15.24 -4.58
N ASP A 511 3.93 -16.12 -3.59
CA ASP A 511 2.66 -16.30 -2.87
C ASP A 511 2.52 -15.40 -1.64
N PRO A 512 1.38 -14.72 -1.43
CA PRO A 512 1.07 -14.02 -0.17
C PRO A 512 0.63 -14.98 0.96
N TYR A 513 1.12 -16.21 0.91
CA TYR A 513 0.91 -17.27 1.88
C TYR A 513 2.07 -18.26 1.83
N GLU A 514 2.70 -18.49 2.97
CA GLU A 514 3.77 -19.49 3.12
C GLU A 514 3.44 -20.43 4.28
N ARG A 515 3.78 -21.72 4.14
CA ARG A 515 3.65 -22.72 5.22
C ARG A 515 4.88 -23.61 5.32
N VAL A 516 5.40 -23.75 6.53
CA VAL A 516 6.49 -24.66 6.90
C VAL A 516 5.90 -25.89 7.58
N ASP A 517 6.23 -27.07 7.04
CA ASP A 517 5.75 -28.35 7.55
C ASP A 517 6.90 -29.16 8.16
N ILE A 518 6.79 -29.51 9.44
CA ILE A 518 7.68 -30.45 10.13
C ILE A 518 6.87 -31.69 10.51
N GLU A 519 6.90 -32.72 9.66
CA GLU A 519 6.07 -33.93 9.79
C GLU A 519 6.27 -34.71 11.09
N ASN A 520 7.52 -34.81 11.55
CA ASN A 520 7.91 -35.58 12.73
C ASN A 520 8.76 -34.70 13.65
N PRO A 521 8.18 -33.68 14.29
CA PRO A 521 8.93 -32.79 15.14
C PRO A 521 9.36 -33.52 16.41
N THR A 522 10.50 -33.14 16.99
CA THR A 522 10.85 -33.58 18.34
C THR A 522 10.15 -32.68 19.34
N SER A 523 9.67 -33.22 20.46
CA SER A 523 9.09 -32.38 21.51
C SER A 523 10.09 -31.32 22.00
N GLY A 524 9.58 -30.14 22.32
CA GLY A 524 10.36 -29.00 22.83
C GLY A 524 10.33 -27.78 21.92
N GLU A 525 11.22 -26.84 22.24
CA GLU A 525 11.19 -25.47 21.74
C GLU A 525 11.59 -25.34 20.26
N TYR A 526 10.80 -24.57 19.50
CA TYR A 526 11.10 -24.10 18.15
C TYR A 526 10.89 -22.59 18.08
N THR A 527 11.74 -21.90 17.31
CA THR A 527 11.59 -20.46 17.04
C THR A 527 11.03 -20.25 15.65
N ILE A 528 9.91 -19.55 15.55
CA ILE A 528 9.29 -19.14 14.30
C ILE A 528 9.64 -17.68 14.07
N THR A 529 10.21 -17.37 12.92
CA THR A 529 10.59 -16.01 12.52
C THR A 529 9.93 -15.66 11.20
N VAL A 530 9.35 -14.47 11.15
CA VAL A 530 8.81 -13.84 9.94
C VAL A 530 9.63 -12.59 9.63
N THR A 531 10.18 -12.52 8.43
CA THR A 531 10.97 -11.39 7.91
C THR A 531 10.35 -10.84 6.64
N HIS A 532 10.93 -9.77 6.09
CA HIS A 532 10.62 -9.31 4.74
C HIS A 532 11.89 -9.08 3.92
N LYS A 533 11.72 -9.12 2.59
CA LYS A 533 12.72 -8.70 1.61
C LYS A 533 12.33 -7.35 1.01
N GLY A 534 13.35 -6.64 0.50
CA GLY A 534 13.14 -5.34 -0.13
C GLY A 534 12.87 -4.25 0.89
N THR A 535 12.03 -3.28 0.53
CA THR A 535 11.64 -2.16 1.38
C THR A 535 10.13 -2.14 1.49
N LEU A 536 9.62 -2.16 2.72
CA LEU A 536 8.20 -1.96 2.98
C LEU A 536 7.93 -0.44 3.02
N GLU A 537 7.33 0.12 1.96
CA GLU A 537 6.96 1.55 1.93
C GLU A 537 5.99 1.92 3.06
N GLU A 538 5.14 0.96 3.45
CA GLU A 538 4.20 1.04 4.57
C GLU A 538 4.23 -0.29 5.32
N ALA A 539 3.76 -0.30 6.57
CA ALA A 539 3.69 -1.52 7.37
C ALA A 539 2.75 -2.56 6.74
N GLN A 540 3.17 -3.83 6.69
CA GLN A 540 2.37 -4.94 6.17
C GLN A 540 1.74 -5.72 7.33
N ASN A 541 0.40 -5.78 7.35
CA ASN A 541 -0.33 -6.68 8.23
C ASN A 541 -0.17 -8.13 7.75
N PHE A 542 0.07 -9.08 8.64
CA PHE A 542 0.08 -10.52 8.32
C PHE A 542 -0.60 -11.33 9.42
N SER A 543 -0.90 -12.59 9.15
CA SER A 543 -1.46 -13.53 10.13
C SER A 543 -0.50 -14.69 10.32
N LEU A 544 -0.23 -15.05 11.57
CA LEU A 544 0.55 -16.26 11.92
C LEU A 544 -0.39 -17.32 12.47
N ILE A 545 -0.34 -18.53 11.89
CA ILE A 545 -1.11 -19.69 12.33
C ILE A 545 -0.14 -20.85 12.60
N VAL A 546 -0.26 -21.48 13.77
CA VAL A 546 0.61 -22.61 14.18
C VAL A 546 -0.21 -23.74 14.79
N THR A 547 0.05 -24.99 14.41
CA THR A 547 -0.53 -26.20 15.02
C THR A 547 0.53 -27.26 15.29
N GLY A 548 0.20 -28.28 16.09
CA GLY A 548 1.18 -29.30 16.53
C GLY A 548 2.05 -28.81 17.68
N ILE A 549 1.50 -27.88 18.46
CA ILE A 549 2.13 -27.30 19.64
C ILE A 549 1.41 -27.72 20.91
N SER A 550 2.07 -27.52 22.04
CA SER A 550 1.53 -27.70 23.37
C SER A 550 2.04 -26.59 24.27
N GLY A 551 1.14 -25.89 24.97
CA GLY A 551 1.49 -24.90 25.98
C GLY A 551 0.84 -25.21 27.32
N ASP A 552 1.63 -25.20 28.39
CA ASP A 552 1.19 -25.24 29.78
C ASP A 552 0.49 -23.93 30.18
N PHE A 553 0.95 -22.81 29.59
CA PHE A 553 0.37 -21.49 29.77
C PHE A 553 0.49 -20.64 28.50
N THR A 554 -0.13 -19.48 28.49
CA THR A 554 0.07 -18.46 27.47
C THR A 554 -0.16 -17.08 28.05
N PHE A 555 0.50 -16.09 27.48
CA PHE A 555 0.18 -14.70 27.71
C PHE A 555 0.15 -13.96 26.39
N VAL A 556 -0.82 -13.07 26.23
CA VAL A 556 -1.00 -12.25 25.03
C VAL A 556 -1.09 -10.80 25.45
N VAL A 557 -0.50 -9.92 24.65
CA VAL A 557 -0.58 -8.48 24.85
C VAL A 557 -1.72 -7.91 24.00
N ASP A 558 -2.43 -6.91 24.51
CA ASP A 558 -3.51 -6.25 23.76
C ASP A 558 -3.01 -5.63 22.44
N LYS A 559 -1.80 -5.05 22.48
CA LYS A 559 -1.13 -4.41 21.36
C LYS A 559 0.37 -4.65 21.45
N LEU A 560 0.94 -5.26 20.42
CA LEU A 560 2.38 -5.52 20.37
C LEU A 560 3.16 -4.23 20.12
N GLU A 561 2.62 -3.26 19.38
CA GLU A 561 3.26 -1.97 19.13
C GLU A 561 2.42 -0.82 19.70
N GLN A 562 3.05 0.05 20.49
CA GLN A 562 2.41 1.24 21.02
C GLN A 562 3.38 2.41 21.12
N ALA A 563 2.94 3.57 20.65
CA ALA A 563 3.62 4.83 20.88
C ALA A 563 3.19 5.47 22.19
N PHE A 564 4.12 6.10 22.91
CA PHE A 564 3.87 6.83 24.16
C PHE A 564 4.67 8.13 24.18
N CYS A 565 4.10 9.14 24.82
CA CYS A 565 4.82 10.38 25.05
C CYS A 565 5.89 10.18 26.11
N SER A 566 7.04 10.85 25.97
CA SER A 566 8.17 10.67 26.86
C SER A 566 7.93 11.20 28.29
N ASN A 567 6.83 11.91 28.51
CA ASN A 567 6.39 12.49 29.78
C ASN A 567 5.33 11.66 30.51
N GLU A 568 4.90 10.52 29.97
CA GLU A 568 4.00 9.56 30.61
C GLU A 568 4.71 8.22 30.81
N ASP A 569 4.09 7.31 31.56
CA ASP A 569 4.54 5.91 31.63
C ASP A 569 3.87 5.12 30.49
N ALA A 570 4.63 4.25 29.83
CA ALA A 570 4.11 3.34 28.82
C ALA A 570 3.58 2.06 29.46
N VAL A 571 2.32 1.69 29.19
CA VAL A 571 1.68 0.51 29.80
C VAL A 571 1.25 -0.47 28.71
N PHE A 572 1.73 -1.71 28.82
CA PHE A 572 1.29 -2.85 28.03
C PHE A 572 0.48 -3.78 28.92
N ASN A 573 -0.76 -4.07 28.53
CA ASN A 573 -1.61 -5.01 29.26
C ASN A 573 -1.48 -6.40 28.65
N PHE A 574 -1.34 -7.39 29.53
CA PHE A 574 -1.24 -8.78 29.16
C PHE A 574 -2.35 -9.59 29.83
N GLU A 575 -2.96 -10.47 29.04
CA GLU A 575 -3.87 -11.50 29.52
C GLU A 575 -3.12 -12.83 29.59
N TYR A 576 -3.05 -13.41 30.79
CA TYR A 576 -2.40 -14.67 31.08
C TYR A 576 -3.44 -15.77 31.33
N ARG A 577 -3.21 -16.95 30.75
CA ARG A 577 -4.00 -18.15 31.00
C ARG A 577 -3.11 -19.36 31.18
N GLN A 578 -3.55 -20.32 31.98
CA GLN A 578 -2.83 -21.58 32.18
C GLN A 578 -3.73 -22.79 31.89
N ALA A 579 -3.18 -23.77 31.16
CA ALA A 579 -3.77 -25.09 30.99
C ALA A 579 -3.34 -26.04 32.12
N VAL A 580 -2.13 -25.85 32.65
CA VAL A 580 -1.56 -26.63 33.76
C VAL A 580 -1.37 -25.73 34.97
N ALA A 581 -1.91 -26.15 36.12
CA ALA A 581 -1.77 -25.39 37.36
C ALA A 581 -0.28 -25.26 37.75
N GLY A 582 0.22 -24.03 37.75
CA GLY A 582 1.61 -23.72 38.07
C GLY A 582 1.76 -22.30 38.60
N THR A 583 2.99 -21.78 38.64
CA THR A 583 3.25 -20.35 38.85
C THR A 583 4.21 -19.91 37.76
N THR A 584 3.76 -19.00 36.89
CA THR A 584 4.58 -18.41 35.84
C THR A 584 5.17 -17.09 36.33
N GLN A 585 6.49 -16.96 36.25
CA GLN A 585 7.24 -15.75 36.54
C GLN A 585 7.43 -14.95 35.26
N PHE A 586 7.25 -13.63 35.32
CA PHE A 586 7.46 -12.73 34.18
C PHE A 586 8.74 -11.92 34.30
N SER A 587 9.43 -11.73 33.18
CA SER A 587 10.64 -10.91 33.08
C SER A 587 10.72 -10.21 31.72
N VAL A 588 11.64 -9.25 31.58
CA VAL A 588 11.93 -8.63 30.28
C VAL A 588 13.41 -8.69 29.95
N THR A 589 13.72 -8.73 28.66
CA THR A 589 15.06 -8.49 28.11
C THR A 589 14.97 -7.52 26.91
N GLY A 590 16.08 -6.87 26.54
CA GLY A 590 16.11 -5.92 25.42
C GLY A 590 15.61 -4.49 25.73
N ALA A 591 15.13 -4.23 26.94
CA ALA A 591 14.78 -2.87 27.37
C ALA A 591 16.04 -1.95 27.42
N PRO A 592 15.96 -0.69 26.93
CA PRO A 592 17.03 0.30 27.06
C PRO A 592 17.49 0.50 28.51
N GLU A 593 18.78 0.73 28.74
CA GLU A 593 19.35 0.86 30.10
C GLU A 593 18.70 1.97 30.95
N ASP A 594 18.28 3.06 30.31
CA ASP A 594 17.65 4.19 30.99
C ASP A 594 16.15 3.98 31.30
N LEU A 595 15.55 2.89 30.81
CA LEU A 595 14.13 2.58 31.00
C LEU A 595 13.90 1.90 32.34
N SER A 596 12.97 2.43 33.15
CA SER A 596 12.51 1.71 34.34
C SER A 596 11.42 0.72 33.96
N VAL A 597 11.49 -0.51 34.46
CA VAL A 597 10.53 -1.59 34.14
C VAL A 597 9.84 -2.05 35.42
N ALA A 598 8.51 -2.13 35.40
CA ALA A 598 7.73 -2.63 36.52
C ALA A 598 6.57 -3.52 36.04
N PHE A 599 6.40 -4.68 36.67
CA PHE A 599 5.24 -5.55 36.48
C PHE A 599 4.20 -5.26 37.57
N SER A 600 2.92 -5.17 37.23
CA SER A 600 1.85 -5.11 38.25
C SER A 600 1.79 -6.39 39.09
N ASN A 601 2.10 -7.53 38.46
CA ASN A 601 2.32 -8.83 39.07
C ASN A 601 3.55 -9.45 38.39
N GLU A 602 4.62 -9.68 39.15
CA GLU A 602 5.81 -10.39 38.64
C GLU A 602 5.53 -11.88 38.38
N SER A 603 4.38 -12.39 38.84
CA SER A 603 3.98 -13.77 38.68
C SER A 603 2.47 -13.98 38.73
N LEU A 604 1.99 -15.02 38.05
CA LEU A 604 0.61 -15.48 38.14
C LEU A 604 0.55 -17.00 38.31
N SER A 605 -0.42 -17.47 39.09
CA SER A 605 -0.68 -18.90 39.36
C SER A 605 -2.09 -19.35 39.02
N ALA A 606 -2.84 -18.46 38.36
CA ALA A 606 -4.19 -18.65 37.85
C ALA A 606 -4.40 -17.67 36.69
N ASP A 607 -5.39 -17.95 35.85
CA ASP A 607 -5.83 -17.04 34.79
C ASP A 607 -6.07 -15.64 35.38
N GLY A 608 -5.62 -14.62 34.66
CA GLY A 608 -5.70 -13.24 35.10
C GLY A 608 -4.87 -12.34 34.20
N SER A 609 -4.75 -11.08 34.59
CA SER A 609 -3.99 -10.09 33.83
C SER A 609 -2.83 -9.50 34.62
N PHE A 610 -1.85 -9.01 33.87
CA PHE A 610 -0.77 -8.21 34.43
C PHE A 610 -0.42 -7.08 33.46
N ASN A 611 0.08 -5.98 34.02
CA ASN A 611 0.53 -4.83 33.25
C ASN A 611 2.05 -4.74 33.33
N LEU A 612 2.69 -4.49 32.20
CA LEU A 612 4.09 -4.13 32.11
C LEU A 612 4.18 -2.62 31.90
N THR A 613 4.72 -1.92 32.88
CA THR A 613 4.87 -0.46 32.89
C THR A 613 6.33 -0.09 32.66
N PHE A 614 6.56 0.76 31.67
CA PHE A 614 7.84 1.37 31.39
C PHE A 614 7.81 2.85 31.74
N GLY A 615 8.63 3.25 32.71
CA GLY A 615 8.79 4.65 33.12
C GLY A 615 10.16 5.23 32.75
N ASN A 616 10.38 6.50 33.08
CA ASN A 616 11.62 7.25 32.76
C ASN A 616 11.87 7.44 31.24
N LEU A 617 10.80 7.43 30.45
CA LEU A 617 10.85 7.60 28.99
C LEU A 617 11.49 8.93 28.54
N ILE A 618 11.49 9.96 29.40
CA ILE A 618 12.11 11.27 29.14
C ILE A 618 13.62 11.19 28.87
N ASN A 619 14.30 10.15 29.37
CA ASN A 619 15.72 9.93 29.17
C ASN A 619 16.02 8.94 28.04
N VAL A 620 14.99 8.31 27.48
CA VAL A 620 15.11 7.38 26.35
C VAL A 620 14.96 8.19 25.06
N PRO A 621 15.90 8.12 24.10
CA PRO A 621 15.78 8.83 22.83
C PRO A 621 14.45 8.54 22.11
N ALA A 622 14.02 9.48 21.27
CA ALA A 622 12.87 9.22 20.39
C ALA A 622 13.20 8.06 19.45
N GLY A 623 12.26 7.16 19.26
CA GLY A 623 12.44 6.02 18.38
C GLY A 623 11.68 4.78 18.82
N SER A 624 11.98 3.67 18.16
CA SER A 624 11.33 2.38 18.35
C SER A 624 12.25 1.41 19.07
N TYR A 625 11.74 0.72 20.08
CA TYR A 625 12.48 -0.26 20.88
C TYR A 625 11.74 -1.59 20.92
N GLU A 626 12.41 -2.68 20.54
CA GLU A 626 11.89 -4.05 20.67
C GLU A 626 12.30 -4.62 22.03
N ILE A 627 11.32 -5.07 22.81
CA ILE A 627 11.49 -5.57 24.18
C ILE A 627 10.89 -6.97 24.25
N GLU A 628 11.69 -7.95 24.63
CA GLU A 628 11.23 -9.32 24.83
C GLU A 628 10.66 -9.47 26.24
N VAL A 629 9.39 -9.85 26.35
CA VAL A 629 8.70 -10.23 27.57
C VAL A 629 8.69 -11.75 27.65
N GLN A 630 9.17 -12.29 28.75
CA GLN A 630 9.28 -13.73 28.99
C GLN A 630 8.37 -14.13 30.14
N GLY A 631 7.63 -15.23 29.98
CA GLY A 631 6.99 -15.98 31.05
C GLY A 631 7.71 -17.32 31.23
N ASP A 632 7.97 -17.73 32.47
CA ASP A 632 8.63 -18.99 32.83
C ASP A 632 7.90 -19.67 33.99
N ASN A 633 7.31 -20.85 33.75
CA ASN A 633 6.63 -21.63 34.79
C ASN A 633 7.52 -22.73 35.42
N GLY A 634 8.80 -22.79 35.04
CA GLY A 634 9.79 -23.79 35.43
C GLY A 634 9.86 -25.03 34.52
N ASN A 635 8.81 -25.29 33.73
CA ASN A 635 8.75 -26.38 32.74
C ASN A 635 8.83 -25.85 31.31
N GLU A 636 8.16 -24.73 31.06
CA GLU A 636 8.01 -24.05 29.79
C GLU A 636 8.39 -22.57 29.96
N ILE A 637 9.07 -22.05 28.93
CA ILE A 637 9.30 -20.63 28.73
C ILE A 637 8.52 -20.20 27.49
N GLN A 638 7.75 -19.12 27.60
CA GLN A 638 7.15 -18.45 26.45
C GLN A 638 7.63 -17.01 26.37
N LYS A 639 7.85 -16.53 25.14
CA LYS A 639 8.39 -15.20 24.85
C LYS A 639 7.44 -14.41 23.95
N ARG A 640 7.38 -13.10 24.14
CA ARG A 640 6.64 -12.14 23.32
C ARG A 640 7.50 -10.91 23.11
N ILE A 641 7.67 -10.47 21.87
CA ILE A 641 8.35 -9.22 21.58
C ILE A 641 7.30 -8.12 21.47
N ILE A 642 7.40 -7.09 22.31
CA ILE A 642 6.62 -5.86 22.19
C ILE A 642 7.51 -4.75 21.64
N ARG A 643 6.89 -3.76 21.00
CA ARG A 643 7.54 -2.60 20.43
C ARG A 643 7.04 -1.32 21.10
N LEU A 644 7.94 -0.67 21.80
CA LEU A 644 7.73 0.61 22.46
C LEU A 644 8.23 1.73 21.55
N ILE A 645 7.33 2.59 21.07
CA ILE A 645 7.70 3.81 20.34
C ILE A 645 7.70 4.98 21.33
N VAL A 646 8.86 5.59 21.53
CA VAL A 646 9.04 6.74 22.41
C VAL A 646 8.98 8.00 21.57
N LEU A 647 8.03 8.88 21.90
CA LEU A 647 7.83 10.17 21.25
C LEU A 647 8.10 11.30 22.22
N HIS A 648 8.94 12.26 21.83
CA HIS A 648 9.20 13.45 22.60
C HIS A 648 8.33 14.62 22.14
N PRO A 649 7.83 15.46 23.06
CA PRO A 649 7.13 16.69 22.69
C PRO A 649 8.07 17.71 22.03
N ASN A 650 9.38 17.58 22.23
CA ASN A 650 10.41 18.42 21.64
C ASN A 650 11.19 17.65 20.55
N PHE A 651 11.49 18.34 19.45
CA PHE A 651 12.18 17.82 18.27
C PHE A 651 13.64 18.32 18.14
N ASP A 652 14.18 19.04 19.13
CA ASP A 652 15.52 19.65 19.06
C ASP A 652 16.65 18.65 18.75
N ASN A 653 16.52 17.39 19.20
CA ASN A 653 17.51 16.33 18.95
C ASN A 653 17.36 15.67 17.57
N ASN A 654 16.24 15.89 16.88
CA ASN A 654 15.94 15.38 15.55
C ASN A 654 15.32 16.51 14.71
N PRO A 655 16.09 17.55 14.34
CA PRO A 655 15.58 18.62 13.50
C PRO A 655 15.24 18.10 12.10
N LEU A 656 14.24 18.72 11.46
CA LEU A 656 13.83 18.30 10.12
C LEU A 656 14.77 18.84 9.04
N GLU A 657 15.15 17.99 8.10
CA GLU A 657 16.04 18.31 6.97
C GLU A 657 15.30 18.16 5.63
N LEU A 658 15.33 19.20 4.80
CA LEU A 658 14.74 19.19 3.46
C LEU A 658 15.74 18.65 2.43
N GLU A 659 15.27 17.93 1.41
CA GLU A 659 16.12 17.28 0.39
C GLU A 659 15.91 17.87 -1.01
N PHE A 660 14.67 17.97 -1.49
CA PHE A 660 14.39 18.42 -2.84
C PHE A 660 13.11 19.27 -2.93
N PRO A 661 13.04 20.31 -3.78
CA PRO A 661 14.15 20.92 -4.54
C PRO A 661 15.27 21.42 -3.63
N GLU A 662 16.51 21.42 -4.12
CA GLU A 662 17.64 22.00 -3.40
C GLU A 662 17.42 23.50 -3.14
N ASN A 663 17.94 24.03 -2.04
CA ASN A 663 17.75 25.43 -1.71
C ASN A 663 18.44 26.35 -2.73
N GLY A 664 17.65 27.12 -3.48
CA GLY A 664 18.10 27.98 -4.56
C GLY A 664 18.02 27.35 -5.96
N GLN A 665 17.45 26.15 -6.09
CA GLN A 665 17.37 25.45 -7.37
C GLN A 665 16.50 26.21 -8.39
N LYS A 666 16.88 26.17 -9.66
CA LYS A 666 16.22 26.89 -10.76
C LYS A 666 15.78 25.93 -11.85
N GLY A 667 14.87 26.36 -12.71
CA GLY A 667 14.43 25.57 -13.85
C GLY A 667 13.47 24.44 -13.47
N ILE A 668 12.87 24.50 -12.29
CA ILE A 668 11.90 23.50 -11.82
C ILE A 668 10.64 23.55 -12.70
N ALA A 669 10.08 22.40 -13.04
CA ALA A 669 8.85 22.32 -13.82
C ALA A 669 7.64 22.88 -13.03
N LYS A 670 6.50 23.11 -13.70
CA LYS A 670 5.27 23.58 -13.05
C LYS A 670 4.70 22.55 -12.05
N LYS A 671 5.08 21.28 -12.21
CA LYS A 671 4.89 20.22 -11.21
C LYS A 671 6.21 19.92 -10.52
N VAL A 672 6.21 19.86 -9.20
CA VAL A 672 7.38 19.57 -8.38
C VAL A 672 7.01 18.60 -7.26
N SER A 673 7.88 17.63 -6.98
CA SER A 673 7.77 16.79 -5.78
C SER A 673 8.64 17.40 -4.69
N LEU A 674 8.06 17.85 -3.58
CA LEU A 674 8.83 18.31 -2.43
C LEU A 674 9.22 17.08 -1.59
N ALA A 675 10.46 16.97 -1.15
CA ALA A 675 10.97 15.80 -0.42
C ALA A 675 11.85 16.19 0.77
N TRP A 676 11.72 15.47 1.89
CA TRP A 676 12.50 15.69 3.13
C TRP A 676 12.89 14.37 3.80
N LYS A 677 13.85 14.43 4.72
CA LYS A 677 14.31 13.25 5.47
C LYS A 677 13.28 12.81 6.52
N THR A 678 13.19 11.49 6.71
CA THR A 678 12.41 10.89 7.80
C THR A 678 12.90 11.37 9.16
N ASN A 679 11.97 11.72 10.04
CA ASN A 679 12.23 12.12 11.41
C ASN A 679 11.72 11.05 12.38
N LEU A 680 12.60 10.45 13.18
CA LEU A 680 12.27 9.38 14.13
C LEU A 680 11.28 9.79 15.23
N ASN A 681 11.10 11.09 15.44
CA ASN A 681 10.17 11.65 16.41
C ASN A 681 8.86 12.14 15.77
N ALA A 682 8.71 12.06 14.44
CA ALA A 682 7.53 12.55 13.74
C ALA A 682 6.58 11.41 13.36
N GLU A 683 5.28 11.65 13.54
CA GLU A 683 4.21 10.81 12.98
C GLU A 683 3.63 11.45 11.71
N ASN A 684 3.63 12.79 11.62
CA ASN A 684 3.14 13.55 10.48
C ASN A 684 4.00 14.80 10.23
N TYR A 685 3.82 15.42 9.07
CA TYR A 685 4.52 16.61 8.63
C TYR A 685 3.53 17.66 8.14
N VAL A 686 3.67 18.89 8.64
CA VAL A 686 2.98 20.06 8.09
C VAL A 686 3.86 20.66 7.01
N VAL A 687 3.42 20.63 5.76
CA VAL A 687 4.15 21.15 4.61
C VAL A 687 3.54 22.48 4.21
N GLU A 688 4.35 23.51 4.02
CA GLU A 688 3.89 24.83 3.55
C GLU A 688 4.67 25.28 2.32
N LEU A 689 3.96 25.82 1.33
CA LEU A 689 4.51 26.50 0.16
C LEU A 689 3.94 27.92 0.06
N SER A 690 4.79 28.88 -0.26
CA SER A 690 4.47 30.30 -0.34
C SER A 690 5.25 30.95 -1.49
N ASN A 691 4.74 32.05 -2.03
CA ASN A 691 5.49 32.95 -2.94
C ASN A 691 6.27 34.04 -2.17
N SER A 692 6.20 34.04 -0.84
CA SER A 692 6.84 35.00 0.05
C SER A 692 7.62 34.27 1.15
N PRO A 693 8.88 34.68 1.45
CA PRO A 693 9.72 34.04 2.47
C PRO A 693 9.20 34.27 3.91
N SER A 694 8.25 35.19 4.11
CA SER A 694 7.58 35.35 5.41
C SER A 694 6.45 34.36 5.66
N PHE A 695 6.01 33.63 4.63
CA PHE A 695 4.82 32.77 4.68
C PHE A 695 3.55 33.53 5.13
N SER A 696 3.50 34.84 4.87
CA SER A 696 2.32 35.69 5.11
C SER A 696 1.13 35.31 4.21
N THR A 697 1.41 34.71 3.05
CA THR A 697 0.42 34.14 2.12
C THR A 697 0.80 32.72 1.77
N LEU A 698 0.03 31.74 2.22
CA LEU A 698 0.22 30.33 1.87
C LEU A 698 -0.47 30.04 0.54
N LEU A 699 0.28 29.42 -0.38
CA LEU A 699 -0.26 28.87 -1.62
C LEU A 699 -0.71 27.43 -1.44
N PHE A 700 -0.03 26.71 -0.56
CA PHE A 700 -0.33 25.33 -0.22
C PHE A 700 0.01 25.06 1.24
N THR A 701 -0.84 24.29 1.90
CA THR A 701 -0.57 23.69 3.21
C THR A 701 -1.28 22.35 3.33
N ASP A 702 -0.61 21.34 3.87
CA ASP A 702 -1.22 20.04 4.13
C ASP A 702 -0.51 19.31 5.29
N VAL A 703 -1.17 18.28 5.83
CA VAL A 703 -0.65 17.41 6.89
C VAL A 703 -0.60 15.98 6.38
N ILE A 704 0.60 15.44 6.22
CA ILE A 704 0.82 14.10 5.65
C ILE A 704 1.79 13.27 6.49
N SER A 705 1.70 11.95 6.42
CA SER A 705 2.67 11.03 7.04
C SER A 705 3.85 10.68 6.13
N ALA A 706 3.67 10.83 4.81
CA ALA A 706 4.72 10.60 3.82
C ALA A 706 5.84 11.64 3.91
N THR A 707 7.00 11.34 3.35
CA THR A 707 8.16 12.25 3.28
C THR A 707 8.29 12.98 1.95
N THR A 708 7.29 12.84 1.08
CA THR A 708 7.23 13.52 -0.22
C THR A 708 5.81 14.01 -0.52
N ILE A 709 5.68 15.08 -1.32
CA ILE A 709 4.39 15.55 -1.84
C ILE A 709 4.52 16.26 -3.19
N ASP A 710 3.62 15.94 -4.12
CA ASP A 710 3.56 16.59 -5.43
C ASP A 710 2.72 17.87 -5.39
N ILE A 711 3.29 18.98 -5.86
CA ILE A 711 2.62 20.25 -6.09
C ILE A 711 2.51 20.49 -7.59
N VAL A 712 1.33 20.84 -8.08
CA VAL A 712 1.02 21.11 -9.49
C VAL A 712 0.66 22.58 -9.71
N ASP A 713 0.52 22.97 -10.99
CA ASP A 713 0.02 24.28 -11.42
C ASP A 713 0.79 25.50 -10.89
N LEU A 714 2.09 25.36 -10.66
CA LEU A 714 2.93 26.50 -10.29
C LEU A 714 3.10 27.47 -11.48
N GLU A 715 3.01 28.76 -11.21
CA GLU A 715 3.36 29.82 -12.17
C GLU A 715 4.81 29.67 -12.65
N THR A 716 5.06 29.94 -13.93
CA THR A 716 6.38 29.83 -14.55
C THR A 716 7.26 31.02 -14.20
N ASN A 717 8.58 30.83 -14.28
CA ASN A 717 9.60 31.85 -13.97
C ASN A 717 9.33 32.61 -12.65
N SER A 718 8.90 31.87 -11.63
CA SER A 718 8.42 32.41 -10.35
C SER A 718 9.15 31.73 -9.19
N VAL A 719 9.43 32.50 -8.14
CA VAL A 719 10.17 32.03 -6.97
C VAL A 719 9.20 31.58 -5.89
N TYR A 720 9.42 30.39 -5.35
CA TYR A 720 8.65 29.80 -4.27
C TYR A 720 9.55 29.51 -3.07
N TYR A 721 8.94 29.54 -1.89
CA TYR A 721 9.54 29.25 -0.60
C TYR A 721 8.74 28.15 0.06
N TRP A 722 9.42 27.16 0.60
CA TRP A 722 8.77 26.06 1.27
C TRP A 722 9.51 25.66 2.55
N ARG A 723 8.75 25.11 3.49
CA ARG A 723 9.24 24.64 4.77
C ARG A 723 8.33 23.52 5.26
N VAL A 724 8.89 22.65 6.10
CA VAL A 724 8.16 21.54 6.66
C VAL A 724 8.36 21.54 8.17
N LYS A 725 7.33 21.18 8.93
CA LYS A 725 7.39 21.02 10.38
C LYS A 725 7.01 19.59 10.77
N PRO A 726 7.84 18.86 11.53
CA PRO A 726 7.48 17.55 12.03
C PRO A 726 6.48 17.67 13.19
N THR A 727 5.55 16.73 13.28
CA THR A 727 4.51 16.70 14.32
C THR A 727 4.28 15.27 14.78
N ASN A 728 3.92 15.11 16.05
CA ASN A 728 3.46 13.85 16.63
C ASN A 728 2.33 14.15 17.62
N LYS A 729 1.73 13.12 18.21
CA LYS A 729 0.65 13.26 19.19
C LYS A 729 1.06 13.96 20.50
N CYS A 730 2.37 14.06 20.78
CA CYS A 730 2.93 14.63 22.00
C CYS A 730 3.30 16.12 21.84
N GLY A 731 3.54 16.57 20.61
CA GLY A 731 3.95 17.94 20.33
C GLY A 731 4.32 18.17 18.86
N GLU A 732 4.79 19.38 18.61
CA GLU A 732 5.14 19.86 17.27
C GLU A 732 6.56 20.43 17.30
N GLY A 733 7.34 20.15 16.26
CA GLY A 733 8.68 20.69 16.11
C GLY A 733 8.68 22.14 15.62
N ALA A 734 9.88 22.72 15.48
CA ALA A 734 10.03 23.93 14.70
C ALA A 734 9.91 23.62 13.20
N TYR A 735 9.53 24.60 12.40
CA TYR A 735 9.71 24.49 10.95
C TYR A 735 11.20 24.32 10.63
N SER A 736 11.47 23.54 9.59
CA SER A 736 12.78 23.47 8.94
C SER A 736 13.27 24.85 8.51
N SER A 737 14.57 24.95 8.20
CA SER A 737 15.05 26.09 7.42
C SER A 737 14.23 26.21 6.13
N THR A 738 13.86 27.43 5.76
CA THR A 738 13.15 27.70 4.51
C THR A 738 14.04 27.41 3.31
N PHE A 739 13.59 26.52 2.44
CA PHE A 739 14.18 26.33 1.12
C PHE A 739 13.41 27.16 0.10
N SER A 740 14.09 27.55 -0.98
CA SER A 740 13.48 28.28 -2.09
C SER A 740 13.85 27.63 -3.40
N PHE A 741 12.99 27.76 -4.41
CA PHE A 741 13.30 27.34 -5.77
C PHE A 741 12.59 28.25 -6.77
N GLN A 742 13.05 28.25 -8.02
CA GLN A 742 12.44 28.99 -9.11
C GLN A 742 11.98 28.05 -10.22
N THR A 743 10.72 28.18 -10.60
CA THR A 743 10.18 27.48 -11.78
C THR A 743 10.84 28.01 -13.06
N GLY A 744 11.04 27.15 -14.05
CA GLY A 744 11.69 27.53 -15.30
C GLY A 744 10.85 28.45 -16.19
N LEU A 745 11.52 29.01 -17.20
CA LEU A 745 10.86 29.52 -18.39
C LEU A 745 10.30 28.35 -19.20
N THR A 746 9.19 28.61 -19.89
CA THR A 746 8.61 27.63 -20.80
C THR A 746 9.24 27.77 -22.18
N ASP A 747 9.88 26.71 -22.67
CA ASP A 747 10.41 26.63 -24.03
C ASP A 747 9.56 25.67 -24.88
N CYS A 748 8.68 26.24 -25.71
CA CYS A 748 7.83 25.51 -26.65
C CYS A 748 8.42 25.41 -28.07
N THR A 749 9.74 25.48 -28.23
CA THR A 749 10.39 25.36 -29.55
C THR A 749 10.64 23.90 -29.97
N ASN A 750 10.44 22.94 -29.06
CA ASN A 750 10.71 21.52 -29.29
C ASN A 750 9.51 20.86 -30.01
N ILE A 751 9.54 20.85 -31.34
CA ILE A 751 8.48 20.30 -32.20
C ILE A 751 8.96 18.99 -32.83
N TYR A 752 8.19 17.93 -32.66
CA TYR A 752 8.44 16.60 -33.23
C TYR A 752 7.28 16.21 -34.15
N THR A 753 7.60 15.89 -35.40
CA THR A 753 6.60 15.52 -36.42
C THR A 753 6.65 14.03 -36.67
N ALA A 754 5.48 13.38 -36.74
CA ALA A 754 5.39 11.97 -37.08
C ALA A 754 5.95 11.70 -38.49
N THR A 755 6.65 10.58 -38.64
CA THR A 755 7.20 10.13 -39.94
C THR A 755 6.64 8.78 -40.40
N ASP A 756 6.06 8.00 -39.48
CA ASP A 756 5.46 6.70 -39.78
C ASP A 756 3.93 6.81 -39.77
N PHE A 757 3.33 6.61 -40.95
CA PHE A 757 1.88 6.62 -41.17
C PHE A 757 1.38 5.26 -41.68
N SER A 758 2.16 4.19 -41.48
CA SER A 758 1.82 2.85 -41.96
C SER A 758 0.49 2.31 -41.39
N ALA A 759 0.10 2.76 -40.19
CA ALA A 759 -1.16 2.43 -39.52
C ALA A 759 -2.12 3.64 -39.39
N ALA A 760 -2.02 4.62 -40.28
CA ALA A 760 -2.79 5.86 -40.21
C ALA A 760 -4.21 5.78 -40.84
N GLY A 761 -4.56 4.67 -41.49
CA GLY A 761 -5.85 4.48 -42.17
C GLY A 761 -6.94 4.02 -41.21
N ILE A 762 -8.16 4.54 -41.41
CA ILE A 762 -9.38 4.14 -40.71
C ILE A 762 -10.19 3.30 -41.71
N ASP A 763 -10.35 2.02 -41.38
CA ASP A 763 -11.00 1.02 -42.24
C ASP A 763 -12.51 1.24 -42.35
N GLU A 764 -12.99 1.42 -43.59
CA GLU A 764 -14.40 1.65 -43.91
C GLU A 764 -15.31 0.43 -43.71
N THR A 765 -14.74 -0.76 -43.45
CA THR A 765 -15.47 -2.03 -43.36
C THR A 765 -15.59 -2.60 -41.94
N SER A 766 -14.94 -1.97 -40.97
CA SER A 766 -14.94 -2.40 -39.56
C SER A 766 -15.94 -1.58 -38.73
N SER A 767 -16.56 -2.21 -37.73
CA SER A 767 -17.46 -1.56 -36.77
C SER A 767 -16.74 -0.80 -35.65
N SER A 768 -15.43 -0.97 -35.55
CA SER A 768 -14.56 -0.24 -34.64
C SER A 768 -13.14 -0.14 -35.22
N ALA A 769 -12.94 0.71 -36.23
CA ALA A 769 -11.63 0.89 -36.87
C ALA A 769 -10.71 1.81 -36.03
N THR A 770 -9.43 1.43 -35.89
CA THR A 770 -8.44 2.22 -35.14
C THR A 770 -7.25 2.58 -36.00
N ALA A 771 -6.97 3.87 -36.13
CA ALA A 771 -5.74 4.39 -36.72
C ALA A 771 -4.77 4.85 -35.63
N ILE A 772 -3.48 4.54 -35.80
CA ILE A 772 -2.42 4.84 -34.84
C ILE A 772 -1.23 5.46 -35.57
N VAL A 773 -0.80 6.64 -35.12
CA VAL A 773 0.40 7.32 -35.64
C VAL A 773 1.39 7.57 -34.50
N PRO A 774 2.56 6.91 -34.50
CA PRO A 774 3.61 7.14 -33.51
C PRO A 774 4.42 8.42 -33.78
N ILE A 775 4.90 9.05 -32.71
CA ILE A 775 5.72 10.26 -32.70
C ILE A 775 6.89 10.02 -31.74
N SER A 776 8.08 9.82 -32.29
CA SER A 776 9.28 9.50 -31.50
C SER A 776 9.97 10.76 -30.98
N ILE A 777 10.15 10.84 -29.66
CA ILE A 777 10.88 11.90 -28.97
C ILE A 777 12.16 11.31 -28.37
N THR A 778 13.32 11.76 -28.82
CA THR A 778 14.63 11.23 -28.38
C THR A 778 15.27 12.03 -27.25
N GLU A 779 14.74 13.21 -26.94
CA GLU A 779 15.30 14.12 -25.95
C GLU A 779 14.60 13.97 -24.60
N ASN A 780 15.38 13.96 -23.52
CA ASN A 780 14.87 13.88 -22.16
C ASN A 780 14.48 15.28 -21.64
N LEU A 781 13.40 15.83 -22.16
CA LEU A 781 12.83 17.10 -21.75
C LEU A 781 11.84 16.92 -20.60
N SER A 782 11.90 17.76 -19.56
CA SER A 782 10.86 17.79 -18.52
C SER A 782 9.63 18.55 -19.02
N ILE A 783 8.48 17.89 -19.02
CA ILE A 783 7.24 18.39 -19.62
C ILE A 783 6.61 19.48 -18.74
N ASN A 784 6.43 20.68 -19.28
CA ASN A 784 5.59 21.73 -18.67
C ASN A 784 4.24 21.89 -19.36
N LYS A 785 4.16 21.56 -20.64
CA LYS A 785 2.95 21.62 -21.46
C LYS A 785 3.16 20.80 -22.73
N ILE A 786 2.08 20.21 -23.23
CA ILE A 786 2.03 19.53 -24.52
C ILE A 786 1.11 20.33 -25.43
N ILE A 787 1.46 20.45 -26.70
CA ILE A 787 0.59 20.98 -27.74
C ILE A 787 0.61 19.98 -28.89
N LEU A 788 -0.55 19.58 -29.40
CA LEU A 788 -0.64 18.60 -30.50
C LEU A 788 -1.30 19.25 -31.71
N THR A 789 -0.70 19.13 -32.89
CA THR A 789 -1.33 19.55 -34.15
C THR A 789 -1.61 18.34 -35.03
N THR A 790 -2.80 18.26 -35.60
CA THR A 790 -3.18 17.14 -36.47
C THR A 790 -4.17 17.51 -37.58
N ASP A 791 -4.09 16.75 -38.68
CA ASP A 791 -5.04 16.73 -39.79
C ASP A 791 -5.62 15.33 -39.94
N ILE A 792 -6.94 15.21 -39.91
CA ILE A 792 -7.65 13.92 -40.06
C ILE A 792 -8.73 14.09 -41.13
N THR A 793 -8.69 13.23 -42.15
CA THR A 793 -9.74 13.14 -43.16
C THR A 793 -10.75 12.12 -42.67
N HIS A 794 -12.01 12.50 -42.53
CA HIS A 794 -13.10 11.59 -42.14
C HIS A 794 -14.43 12.14 -42.61
N SER A 795 -15.39 11.26 -42.91
CA SER A 795 -16.68 11.70 -43.44
C SER A 795 -17.61 12.32 -42.38
N SER A 796 -17.53 11.85 -41.12
CA SER A 796 -18.25 12.38 -39.95
C SER A 796 -17.33 12.34 -38.73
N ILE A 797 -17.13 13.44 -38.03
CA ILE A 797 -16.25 13.45 -36.84
C ILE A 797 -16.98 13.09 -35.54
N GLN A 798 -18.32 12.99 -35.56
CA GLN A 798 -19.12 12.56 -34.41
C GLN A 798 -18.79 11.13 -33.97
N GLU A 799 -18.41 10.27 -34.89
CA GLU A 799 -18.12 8.86 -34.62
C GLU A 799 -16.69 8.63 -34.11
N LEU A 800 -15.85 9.68 -34.11
CA LEU A 800 -14.44 9.57 -33.75
C LEU A 800 -14.18 9.84 -32.27
N THR A 801 -13.28 9.04 -31.70
CA THR A 801 -12.58 9.32 -30.44
C THR A 801 -11.09 9.45 -30.71
N ILE A 802 -10.54 10.64 -30.43
CA ILE A 802 -9.14 11.00 -30.66
C ILE A 802 -8.44 11.06 -29.32
N SER A 803 -7.35 10.33 -29.16
CA SER A 803 -6.58 10.27 -27.91
C SER A 803 -5.07 10.38 -28.13
N LEU A 804 -4.37 11.00 -27.19
CA LEU A 804 -2.91 10.99 -27.12
C LEU A 804 -2.45 9.99 -26.06
N GLN A 805 -1.65 9.00 -26.46
CA GLN A 805 -1.03 8.03 -25.56
C GLN A 805 0.44 8.37 -25.34
N ALA A 806 0.84 8.37 -24.06
CA ALA A 806 2.21 8.56 -23.63
C ALA A 806 3.08 7.30 -23.79
N PRO A 807 4.41 7.43 -23.82
CA PRO A 807 5.32 6.29 -23.78
C PRO A 807 5.13 5.42 -22.53
N ALA A 808 5.39 4.12 -22.66
CA ALA A 808 5.35 3.17 -21.54
C ALA A 808 6.29 3.59 -20.39
N SER A 809 7.44 4.21 -20.71
CA SER A 809 8.43 4.72 -19.76
C SER A 809 7.88 5.72 -18.74
N ILE A 810 6.76 6.38 -19.02
CA ILE A 810 6.09 7.33 -18.11
C ILE A 810 4.66 6.90 -17.72
N GLY A 811 4.34 5.63 -17.96
CA GLY A 811 3.12 4.95 -17.52
C GLY A 811 2.08 4.67 -18.60
N GLY A 812 2.35 4.96 -19.88
CA GLY A 812 1.49 4.54 -21.00
C GLY A 812 0.08 5.13 -21.05
N ALA A 813 -0.22 6.14 -20.20
CA ALA A 813 -1.56 6.70 -20.06
C ALA A 813 -2.05 7.35 -21.36
N SER A 814 -3.35 7.22 -21.63
CA SER A 814 -4.03 7.81 -22.79
C SER A 814 -4.97 8.92 -22.35
N VAL A 815 -4.95 10.05 -23.05
CA VAL A 815 -5.81 11.21 -22.78
C VAL A 815 -6.69 11.46 -24.00
N VAL A 816 -8.01 11.45 -23.80
CA VAL A 816 -8.98 11.77 -24.86
C VAL A 816 -8.94 13.27 -25.13
N LEU A 817 -8.63 13.62 -26.38
CA LEU A 817 -8.55 15.00 -26.87
C LEU A 817 -9.87 15.48 -27.45
N LEU A 818 -10.61 14.59 -28.10
CA LEU A 818 -11.90 14.90 -28.71
C LEU A 818 -12.73 13.62 -28.86
N SER A 819 -14.01 13.65 -28.49
CA SER A 819 -14.97 12.56 -28.74
C SER A 819 -16.38 13.10 -29.01
N ASP A 820 -17.17 12.42 -29.84
CA ASP A 820 -18.58 12.75 -30.14
C ASP A 820 -18.82 14.22 -30.54
N ALA A 821 -17.93 14.77 -31.37
CA ALA A 821 -17.89 16.19 -31.67
C ALA A 821 -18.53 16.56 -33.02
N CYS A 822 -19.13 17.75 -33.09
CA CYS A 822 -19.59 18.44 -34.32
C CYS A 822 -20.59 17.73 -35.24
N GLY A 823 -21.21 16.63 -34.82
CA GLY A 823 -22.23 15.92 -35.60
C GLY A 823 -21.67 15.28 -36.88
N ASP A 824 -22.54 15.05 -37.87
CA ASP A 824 -22.28 14.32 -39.12
C ASP A 824 -21.29 14.99 -40.10
N ARG A 825 -20.55 16.01 -39.65
CA ARG A 825 -19.66 16.81 -40.50
C ARG A 825 -18.27 16.18 -40.54
N GLY A 826 -17.66 16.19 -41.71
CA GLY A 826 -16.33 15.61 -41.91
C GLY A 826 -15.15 16.54 -41.63
N ASP A 827 -13.99 15.92 -41.56
CA ASP A 827 -12.63 16.45 -41.48
C ASP A 827 -12.25 17.33 -40.28
N ILE A 828 -11.02 17.12 -39.83
CA ILE A 828 -10.25 17.97 -38.92
C ILE A 828 -9.05 18.49 -39.71
N ARG A 829 -8.91 19.81 -39.86
CA ARG A 829 -7.85 20.42 -40.70
C ARG A 829 -7.14 21.55 -39.98
N ASN A 830 -5.82 21.54 -40.00
CA ASN A 830 -4.95 22.49 -39.32
C ASN A 830 -5.42 22.73 -37.87
N THR A 831 -5.69 21.65 -37.14
CA THR A 831 -6.22 21.73 -35.78
C THR A 831 -5.10 21.55 -34.77
N THR A 832 -5.00 22.48 -33.83
CA THR A 832 -4.04 22.46 -32.74
C THR A 832 -4.79 22.30 -31.42
N PHE A 833 -4.58 21.18 -30.73
CA PHE A 833 -5.01 20.96 -29.36
C PHE A 833 -4.03 21.64 -28.40
N ASP A 834 -4.55 22.58 -27.62
CA ASP A 834 -3.82 23.33 -26.61
C ASP A 834 -4.73 23.53 -25.39
N ASP A 835 -4.29 23.09 -24.20
CA ASP A 835 -5.04 23.21 -22.94
C ASP A 835 -5.45 24.64 -22.59
N ASP A 836 -4.73 25.66 -23.09
CA ASP A 836 -5.00 27.08 -22.84
C ASP A 836 -5.97 27.70 -23.87
N ALA A 837 -6.40 26.94 -24.88
CA ALA A 837 -7.27 27.45 -25.94
C ALA A 837 -8.74 27.52 -25.51
N GLY A 838 -9.56 28.15 -26.35
CA GLY A 838 -11.01 28.18 -26.13
C GLY A 838 -11.67 26.82 -26.41
N VAL A 839 -12.85 26.60 -25.82
CA VAL A 839 -13.68 25.44 -26.14
C VAL A 839 -13.95 25.33 -27.63
N LEU A 840 -14.08 24.09 -28.12
CA LEU A 840 -14.34 23.81 -29.54
C LEU A 840 -15.62 24.52 -30.04
N PHE A 841 -15.50 25.23 -31.17
CA PHE A 841 -16.62 25.71 -31.96
C PHE A 841 -16.65 25.01 -33.32
N CYS A 842 -17.69 24.23 -33.57
CA CYS A 842 -17.83 23.46 -34.80
C CYS A 842 -18.24 24.32 -36.01
N ASN A 843 -17.53 24.17 -37.13
CA ASN A 843 -17.90 24.82 -38.39
C ASN A 843 -19.18 24.21 -38.97
N PHE A 844 -20.01 25.01 -39.65
CA PHE A 844 -21.22 24.57 -40.34
C PHE A 844 -20.98 23.92 -41.71
N SER A 845 -19.71 23.74 -42.09
CA SER A 845 -19.26 23.12 -43.34
C SER A 845 -17.96 22.36 -43.09
N THR A 846 -17.68 21.32 -43.88
CA THR A 846 -16.38 20.64 -43.89
C THR A 846 -15.25 21.60 -44.28
N PRO A 847 -14.12 21.65 -43.55
CA PRO A 847 -13.78 20.85 -42.36
C PRO A 847 -14.53 21.30 -41.09
N ALA A 848 -15.03 20.31 -40.34
CA ALA A 848 -15.82 20.50 -39.13
C ALA A 848 -15.02 21.18 -38.01
N VAL A 849 -13.72 20.87 -37.91
CA VAL A 849 -12.81 21.43 -36.90
C VAL A 849 -11.58 22.03 -37.58
N THR A 850 -11.24 23.25 -37.17
CA THR A 850 -10.05 23.99 -37.61
C THR A 850 -9.55 24.92 -36.54
N GLY A 851 -8.24 25.24 -36.56
CA GLY A 851 -7.64 26.24 -35.67
C GLY A 851 -7.25 25.65 -34.32
N THR A 852 -7.03 26.52 -33.32
CA THR A 852 -6.57 26.11 -31.99
C THR A 852 -7.75 25.93 -31.04
N ILE A 853 -7.88 24.76 -30.42
CA ILE A 853 -8.99 24.38 -29.53
C ILE A 853 -8.47 23.70 -28.26
N ALA A 854 -9.24 23.83 -27.17
CA ALA A 854 -9.00 23.04 -25.97
C ALA A 854 -9.43 21.58 -26.19
N PRO A 855 -8.64 20.59 -25.71
CA PRO A 855 -9.06 19.20 -25.69
C PRO A 855 -10.18 18.95 -24.66
N ASP A 856 -10.93 17.85 -24.82
CA ASP A 856 -11.99 17.43 -23.89
C ASP A 856 -11.46 17.16 -22.47
N ASN A 857 -10.24 16.61 -22.37
CA ASN A 857 -9.51 16.43 -21.11
C ASN A 857 -8.17 17.17 -21.17
N ASN A 858 -7.72 17.68 -20.03
CA ASN A 858 -6.42 18.37 -19.94
C ASN A 858 -5.29 17.42 -20.36
N MET A 859 -4.66 17.73 -21.49
CA MET A 859 -3.66 16.90 -22.15
C MET A 859 -2.32 16.93 -21.41
N SER A 860 -1.93 18.08 -20.85
CA SER A 860 -0.62 18.24 -20.22
C SER A 860 -0.56 17.75 -18.78
N LEU A 861 -1.64 17.90 -18.01
CA LEU A 861 -1.69 17.68 -16.56
C LEU A 861 -1.15 16.30 -16.11
N PRO A 862 -1.52 15.17 -16.75
CA PRO A 862 -1.04 13.83 -16.34
C PRO A 862 0.47 13.62 -16.48
N PHE A 863 1.13 14.50 -17.26
CA PHE A 863 2.52 14.34 -17.68
C PHE A 863 3.46 15.45 -17.17
N LEU A 864 2.94 16.47 -16.49
CA LEU A 864 3.76 17.57 -15.96
C LEU A 864 4.94 17.05 -15.12
N GLY A 865 6.12 17.64 -15.31
CA GLY A 865 7.36 17.27 -14.62
C GLY A 865 8.02 15.98 -15.10
N LYS A 866 7.30 15.09 -15.80
CA LYS A 866 7.84 13.82 -16.33
C LYS A 866 8.73 14.06 -17.55
N SER A 867 9.51 13.03 -17.91
CA SER A 867 10.31 13.00 -19.14
C SER A 867 9.42 12.88 -20.38
N ALA A 868 9.72 13.62 -21.43
CA ALA A 868 9.06 13.49 -22.74
C ALA A 868 9.61 12.36 -23.61
N MET A 869 10.73 11.74 -23.23
CA MET A 869 11.46 10.78 -24.06
C MET A 869 10.69 9.48 -24.25
N GLY A 870 10.55 9.06 -25.52
CA GLY A 870 9.88 7.82 -25.92
C GLY A 870 8.93 8.02 -27.10
N ASP A 871 8.19 6.95 -27.43
CA ASP A 871 7.22 6.95 -28.53
C ASP A 871 5.82 7.33 -28.02
N TRP A 872 5.38 8.53 -28.37
CA TRP A 872 4.01 8.99 -28.18
C TRP A 872 3.13 8.48 -29.33
N LYS A 873 1.83 8.29 -29.11
CA LYS A 873 0.92 7.82 -30.16
C LYS A 873 -0.34 8.68 -30.22
N LEU A 874 -0.67 9.19 -31.40
CA LEU A 874 -2.02 9.67 -31.67
C LEU A 874 -2.87 8.47 -32.10
N ILE A 875 -3.97 8.25 -31.40
CA ILE A 875 -4.91 7.16 -31.64
C ILE A 875 -6.25 7.78 -32.05
N VAL A 876 -6.80 7.34 -33.18
CA VAL A 876 -8.13 7.72 -33.65
C VAL A 876 -8.96 6.45 -33.79
N GLN A 877 -10.00 6.33 -32.98
CA GLN A 877 -10.96 5.23 -33.03
C GLN A 877 -12.25 5.73 -33.67
N ASP A 878 -12.72 5.04 -34.70
CA ASP A 878 -14.03 5.22 -35.32
C ASP A 878 -15.01 4.18 -34.77
N ASN A 879 -16.14 4.63 -34.22
CA ASN A 879 -17.12 3.80 -33.54
C ASN A 879 -18.39 3.53 -34.39
N SER A 880 -18.26 3.57 -35.72
CA SER A 880 -19.37 3.45 -36.68
C SER A 880 -18.99 2.54 -37.85
N GLU A 881 -19.98 1.85 -38.43
CA GLU A 881 -19.80 1.06 -39.64
C GLU A 881 -20.07 1.94 -40.89
N LEU A 882 -19.29 1.74 -41.97
CA LEU A 882 -19.52 2.22 -43.35
C LEU A 882 -18.87 3.55 -43.77
N ASN A 883 -18.01 4.15 -42.96
CA ASN A 883 -17.28 5.36 -43.30
C ASN A 883 -15.78 5.18 -43.04
N GLY A 884 -14.92 5.59 -43.97
CA GLY A 884 -13.45 5.47 -43.82
C GLY A 884 -12.76 6.83 -43.68
N GLY A 885 -11.47 6.79 -43.35
CA GLY A 885 -10.67 8.00 -43.23
C GLY A 885 -9.18 7.76 -43.02
N GLN A 886 -8.46 8.82 -42.67
CA GLN A 886 -7.02 8.77 -42.49
C GLN A 886 -6.49 9.91 -41.63
N ILE A 887 -5.51 9.62 -40.77
CA ILE A 887 -4.65 10.62 -40.14
C ILE A 887 -3.62 11.09 -41.17
N ASN A 888 -3.71 12.33 -41.61
CA ASN A 888 -2.86 12.88 -42.68
C ASN A 888 -1.58 13.54 -42.17
N ALA A 889 -1.62 14.11 -40.96
CA ALA A 889 -0.48 14.76 -40.34
C ALA A 889 -0.62 14.78 -38.82
N VAL A 890 0.52 14.67 -38.12
CA VAL A 890 0.60 14.83 -36.67
C VAL A 890 1.94 15.44 -36.28
N SER A 891 1.91 16.43 -35.38
CA SER A 891 3.10 16.88 -34.66
C SER A 891 2.78 17.14 -33.20
N ILE A 892 3.74 16.85 -32.32
CA ILE A 892 3.70 17.15 -30.89
C ILE A 892 4.76 18.21 -30.59
N THR A 893 4.35 19.24 -29.86
CA THR A 893 5.26 20.25 -29.31
C THR A 893 5.37 20.03 -27.82
N ILE A 894 6.60 19.80 -27.34
CA ILE A 894 6.89 19.70 -25.92
C ILE A 894 7.40 21.04 -25.44
N CYS A 895 6.58 21.70 -24.63
CA CYS A 895 7.00 22.86 -23.88
C CYS A 895 7.81 22.39 -22.67
N SER A 896 9.11 22.62 -22.67
CA SER A 896 10.01 22.18 -21.61
C SER A 896 10.29 23.29 -20.58
N SER A 897 10.83 22.91 -19.42
CA SER A 897 11.31 23.84 -18.40
C SER A 897 12.79 24.16 -18.60
N VAL A 898 13.12 25.44 -18.78
CA VAL A 898 14.52 25.90 -18.90
C VAL A 898 14.87 26.96 -17.86
N VAL A 899 16.13 26.98 -17.44
CA VAL A 899 16.63 27.95 -16.46
C VAL A 899 16.61 29.36 -17.06
N ASN A 900 16.15 30.35 -16.29
CA ASN A 900 16.28 31.75 -16.67
C ASN A 900 17.75 32.19 -16.59
N ALA A 901 18.38 32.35 -17.77
CA ALA A 901 19.79 32.70 -17.88
C ALA A 901 20.10 34.19 -17.60
N SER A 902 19.07 35.06 -17.54
CA SER A 902 19.23 36.50 -17.34
C SER A 902 19.46 36.83 -15.87
N VAL A 903 20.43 36.19 -15.22
CA VAL A 903 20.68 36.27 -13.77
C VAL A 903 21.45 37.57 -13.44
N PRO A 904 21.09 38.31 -12.37
CA PRO A 904 21.86 39.47 -11.93
C PRO A 904 23.28 39.11 -11.52
N ASP A 905 24.25 40.01 -11.70
CA ASP A 905 25.53 39.93 -10.99
C ASP A 905 25.38 40.52 -9.60
N PHE A 906 26.00 39.91 -8.58
CA PHE A 906 26.00 40.41 -7.20
C PHE A 906 27.42 40.43 -6.62
N SER A 907 27.79 41.55 -6.00
CA SER A 907 29.03 41.69 -5.25
C SER A 907 28.77 42.25 -3.87
N THR A 908 29.44 41.71 -2.86
CA THR A 908 29.34 42.14 -1.47
C THR A 908 30.72 42.25 -0.83
N SER A 909 30.85 43.15 0.13
CA SER A 909 31.96 43.24 1.07
C SER A 909 31.42 43.19 2.51
N ASN A 910 32.28 42.87 3.48
CA ASN A 910 31.85 42.84 4.88
C ASN A 910 31.43 44.24 5.34
N LEU A 911 30.27 44.35 5.98
CA LEU A 911 29.81 45.56 6.65
C LEU A 911 30.61 45.73 7.93
N VAL A 912 31.56 46.67 7.95
CA VAL A 912 32.40 46.96 9.13
C VAL A 912 31.90 48.22 9.82
N LEU A 913 31.27 48.06 10.98
CA LEU A 913 30.50 49.12 11.64
C LEU A 913 31.35 50.21 12.31
N ASN A 914 32.56 49.87 12.77
CA ASN A 914 33.50 50.77 13.46
C ASN A 914 32.87 51.58 14.61
N GLY A 915 32.00 50.95 15.40
CA GLY A 915 31.30 51.56 16.54
C GLY A 915 30.10 52.43 16.16
N SER A 916 29.66 52.43 14.89
CA SER A 916 28.46 53.16 14.48
C SER A 916 27.20 52.46 14.96
N LEU A 917 26.34 53.19 15.67
CA LEU A 917 25.00 52.71 16.06
C LEU A 917 24.10 52.50 14.83
N ASN A 918 24.23 53.37 13.82
CA ASN A 918 23.47 53.30 12.58
C ASN A 918 24.46 53.37 11.40
N TYR A 919 24.56 52.30 10.62
CA TYR A 919 25.49 52.19 9.50
C TYR A 919 24.73 52.27 8.17
N VAL A 920 25.10 53.21 7.31
CA VAL A 920 24.50 53.35 5.97
C VAL A 920 25.13 52.34 5.02
N ILE A 921 24.33 51.44 4.48
CA ILE A 921 24.74 50.48 3.46
C ILE A 921 24.70 51.20 2.10
N ASN A 922 25.83 51.21 1.39
CA ASN A 922 25.96 51.85 0.07
C ASN A 922 26.53 50.88 -0.98
N ALA A 923 26.66 51.33 -2.23
CA ALA A 923 27.09 50.50 -3.36
C ALA A 923 28.50 49.88 -3.21
N SER A 924 29.38 50.42 -2.36
CA SER A 924 30.68 49.78 -2.07
C SER A 924 30.56 48.60 -1.11
N ASN A 925 29.47 48.54 -0.34
CA ASN A 925 29.18 47.45 0.57
C ASN A 925 28.49 46.29 -0.15
N MET A 926 27.47 46.58 -0.93
CA MET A 926 26.76 45.59 -1.74
C MET A 926 26.23 46.25 -3.01
N SER A 927 26.36 45.55 -4.12
CA SER A 927 25.82 46.00 -5.40
C SER A 927 25.34 44.85 -6.26
N ALA A 928 24.22 45.04 -6.93
CA ALA A 928 23.68 44.16 -7.96
C ALA A 928 23.56 44.92 -9.28
N SER A 929 23.82 44.22 -10.39
CA SER A 929 23.68 44.79 -11.71
C SER A 929 23.29 43.74 -12.74
N THR A 930 22.45 44.13 -13.68
CA THR A 930 22.18 43.35 -14.90
C THR A 930 22.47 44.25 -16.11
N VAL A 931 23.15 43.71 -17.13
CA VAL A 931 23.47 44.47 -18.35
C VAL A 931 22.19 45.00 -19.00
N SER A 932 22.15 46.29 -19.32
CA SER A 932 21.01 47.00 -19.93
C SER A 932 19.79 47.22 -19.03
N GLU A 933 19.92 47.03 -17.71
CA GLU A 933 18.87 47.36 -16.73
C GLU A 933 19.30 48.50 -15.79
N THR A 934 18.30 49.13 -15.16
CA THR A 934 18.46 50.23 -14.20
C THR A 934 18.64 49.75 -12.77
N GLU A 935 19.09 50.63 -11.88
CA GLU A 935 19.24 50.33 -10.44
C GLU A 935 17.88 50.09 -9.75
N GLU A 936 16.80 50.72 -10.22
CA GLU A 936 15.45 50.49 -9.71
C GLU A 936 14.93 49.09 -10.05
N GLN A 937 15.47 48.48 -11.11
CA GLN A 937 15.08 47.14 -11.56
C GLN A 937 15.82 46.02 -10.83
N GLN A 938 16.90 46.31 -10.10
CA GLN A 938 17.59 45.32 -9.28
C GLN A 938 16.97 45.33 -7.88
N VAL A 939 16.17 44.31 -7.57
CA VAL A 939 15.37 44.22 -6.35
C VAL A 939 15.98 43.20 -5.41
N TYR A 940 16.20 43.60 -4.17
CA TYR A 940 16.60 42.76 -3.06
C TYR A 940 15.37 42.37 -2.25
N THR A 941 15.17 41.08 -2.00
CA THR A 941 14.17 40.56 -1.06
C THR A 941 14.89 40.00 0.16
N LEU A 942 14.56 40.49 1.36
CA LEU A 942 15.15 40.00 2.61
C LEU A 942 14.59 38.62 2.94
N VAL A 943 15.45 37.59 3.02
CA VAL A 943 15.03 36.19 3.26
C VAL A 943 15.52 35.61 4.59
N GLU A 944 16.57 36.18 5.16
CA GLU A 944 17.06 35.85 6.51
C GLU A 944 17.44 37.15 7.22
N LEU A 945 16.89 37.38 8.42
CA LEU A 945 17.14 38.57 9.22
C LEU A 945 18.48 38.48 9.96
N ALA A 946 19.08 39.65 10.20
CA ALA A 946 20.18 39.81 11.14
C ALA A 946 19.73 39.47 12.57
N LYS A 947 20.62 38.85 13.37
CA LYS A 947 20.28 38.40 14.74
C LYS A 947 20.65 39.41 15.83
N LYS A 948 21.59 40.31 15.55
CA LYS A 948 22.24 41.23 16.50
C LYS A 948 21.97 42.71 16.17
N GLY A 949 21.01 42.96 15.30
CA GLY A 949 20.57 44.28 14.89
C GLY A 949 19.49 44.18 13.84
N ALA A 950 19.09 45.32 13.29
CA ALA A 950 17.97 45.41 12.36
C ALA A 950 18.34 46.21 11.10
N LEU A 951 17.86 45.75 9.94
CA LEU A 951 17.91 46.55 8.71
C LEU A 951 16.73 47.51 8.70
N ASN A 952 16.95 48.73 8.22
CA ASN A 952 15.92 49.74 8.08
C ASN A 952 15.99 50.39 6.70
N LYS A 953 14.83 50.71 6.12
CA LYS A 953 14.69 51.57 4.93
C LYS A 953 14.04 52.88 5.36
N GLU A 954 14.78 53.99 5.20
CA GLU A 954 14.34 55.33 5.60
C GLU A 954 13.82 55.39 7.06
N GLY A 955 14.41 54.59 7.95
CA GLY A 955 14.06 54.52 9.37
C GLY A 955 12.92 53.57 9.74
N THR A 956 12.34 52.84 8.77
CA THR A 956 11.39 51.74 9.03
C THR A 956 12.12 50.41 9.01
N GLU A 957 11.96 49.61 10.06
CA GLU A 957 12.57 48.28 10.17
C GLU A 957 12.02 47.32 9.11
N LEU A 958 12.93 46.60 8.45
CA LEU A 958 12.62 45.62 7.42
C LEU A 958 12.44 44.23 8.04
N VAL A 959 11.38 43.53 7.64
CA VAL A 959 11.09 42.14 8.02
C VAL A 959 11.34 41.17 6.86
N SER A 960 11.27 39.86 7.12
CA SER A 960 11.38 38.86 6.05
C SER A 960 10.31 39.10 4.98
N GLY A 961 10.71 39.04 3.72
CA GLY A 961 9.85 39.33 2.56
C GLY A 961 9.83 40.79 2.12
N ASP A 962 10.30 41.73 2.94
CA ASP A 962 10.40 43.12 2.51
C ASP A 962 11.44 43.29 1.40
N THR A 963 11.22 44.31 0.57
CA THR A 963 12.05 44.58 -0.62
C THR A 963 12.62 45.99 -0.65
N PHE A 964 13.81 46.11 -1.23
CA PHE A 964 14.47 47.38 -1.56
C PHE A 964 15.26 47.25 -2.86
N THR A 965 15.62 48.35 -3.50
CA THR A 965 16.30 48.33 -4.82
C THR A 965 17.77 48.70 -4.71
N GLN A 966 18.54 48.46 -5.79
CA GLN A 966 19.90 48.99 -5.89
C GLN A 966 19.90 50.53 -5.81
N ALA A 967 18.87 51.19 -6.36
CA ALA A 967 18.73 52.65 -6.25
C ALA A 967 18.56 53.12 -4.80
N ASP A 968 17.87 52.34 -3.95
CA ASP A 968 17.75 52.64 -2.52
C ASP A 968 19.12 52.56 -1.81
N ILE A 969 19.96 51.60 -2.18
CA ILE A 969 21.33 51.45 -1.64
C ILE A 969 22.22 52.60 -2.12
N THR A 970 22.18 52.93 -3.41
CA THR A 970 22.96 54.04 -3.99
C THR A 970 22.55 55.38 -3.37
N ALA A 971 21.27 55.57 -3.08
CA ALA A 971 20.74 56.75 -2.39
C ALA A 971 21.01 56.76 -0.87
N GLY A 972 21.60 55.69 -0.30
CA GLY A 972 21.92 55.59 1.12
C GLY A 972 20.69 55.45 2.03
N LYS A 973 19.59 54.91 1.51
CA LYS A 973 18.32 54.75 2.24
C LYS A 973 18.28 53.53 3.15
N ILE A 974 19.19 52.58 2.94
CA ILE A 974 19.27 51.33 3.69
C ILE A 974 20.31 51.49 4.80
N THR A 975 19.89 51.24 6.03
CA THR A 975 20.75 51.34 7.22
C THR A 975 20.66 50.10 8.09
N PHE A 976 21.79 49.68 8.67
CA PHE A 976 21.82 48.68 9.73
C PHE A 976 21.92 49.37 11.10
N THR A 977 20.99 49.08 11.99
CA THR A 977 21.01 49.55 13.38
C THR A 977 21.57 48.45 14.26
N ASN A 978 22.73 48.70 14.85
CA ASN A 978 23.43 47.77 15.73
C ASN A 978 22.80 47.78 17.13
N ALA A 979 22.50 46.60 17.68
CA ALA A 979 22.01 46.46 19.05
C ALA A 979 23.11 46.06 20.06
N GLU A 980 24.31 45.72 19.58
CA GLU A 980 25.39 45.18 20.39
C GLU A 980 26.39 46.24 20.84
N THR A 981 26.92 46.07 22.06
CA THR A 981 27.93 46.96 22.66
C THR A 981 29.35 46.38 22.69
N THR A 982 29.52 45.15 22.19
CA THR A 982 30.79 44.41 22.19
C THR A 982 31.08 43.83 20.80
N SER A 983 32.32 43.43 20.52
CA SER A 983 32.69 42.81 19.25
C SER A 983 31.78 41.62 18.90
N PHE A 984 31.30 41.59 17.65
CA PHE A 984 30.39 40.57 17.17
C PHE A 984 30.55 40.33 15.67
N THR A 985 30.08 39.17 15.22
CA THR A 985 29.72 38.89 13.83
C THR A 985 28.23 38.61 13.75
N ASP A 986 27.63 39.04 12.65
CA ASP A 986 26.23 38.84 12.30
C ASP A 986 26.10 38.72 10.77
N GLN A 987 24.94 38.36 10.27
CA GLN A 987 24.68 38.27 8.84
C GLN A 987 23.19 38.39 8.54
N PHE A 988 22.86 38.82 7.32
CA PHE A 988 21.52 38.66 6.76
C PHE A 988 21.63 38.09 5.35
N LYS A 989 20.54 37.54 4.81
CA LYS A 989 20.50 37.04 3.44
C LYS A 989 19.44 37.74 2.61
N VAL A 990 19.76 37.98 1.35
CA VAL A 990 18.86 38.56 0.35
C VAL A 990 18.78 37.67 -0.88
N ASN A 991 17.59 37.59 -1.46
CA ASN A 991 17.42 37.18 -2.85
C ASN A 991 17.54 38.43 -3.73
N VAL A 992 18.16 38.30 -4.90
CA VAL A 992 18.25 39.40 -5.88
C VAL A 992 17.47 39.00 -7.12
N THR A 993 16.54 39.85 -7.55
CA THR A 993 15.81 39.71 -8.81
C THR A 993 16.00 40.93 -9.69
N ASN A 994 15.88 40.73 -11.01
CA ASN A 994 15.92 41.81 -11.98
C ASN A 994 14.60 41.94 -12.76
N ALA A 995 14.52 42.87 -13.72
CA ALA A 995 13.30 43.08 -14.50
C ALA A 995 12.90 41.86 -15.34
N ALA A 996 13.88 41.07 -15.81
CA ALA A 996 13.68 39.81 -16.52
C ALA A 996 13.29 38.63 -15.59
N LYS A 997 13.06 38.87 -14.30
CA LYS A 997 12.85 37.86 -13.25
C LYS A 997 13.99 36.84 -13.14
N GLY A 998 15.19 37.17 -13.61
CA GLY A 998 16.38 36.42 -13.27
C GLY A 998 16.64 36.53 -11.78
N TRP A 999 17.03 35.42 -11.15
CA TRP A 999 17.06 35.31 -9.70
C TRP A 999 18.41 34.80 -9.19
N LEU A 1000 18.95 35.45 -8.18
CA LEU A 1000 20.03 34.95 -7.34
C LEU A 1000 19.50 34.68 -5.94
N ALA A 1001 19.52 33.42 -5.54
CA ALA A 1001 19.06 32.98 -4.24
C ALA A 1001 20.12 33.22 -3.15
N ASN A 1002 19.67 33.49 -1.92
CA ASN A 1002 20.42 33.32 -0.67
C ASN A 1002 21.78 34.06 -0.60
N GLN A 1003 21.89 35.25 -1.20
CA GLN A 1003 23.11 36.05 -1.14
C GLN A 1003 23.36 36.53 0.29
N THR A 1004 24.51 36.17 0.86
CA THR A 1004 24.84 36.45 2.26
C THR A 1004 25.61 37.75 2.37
N VAL A 1005 25.16 38.65 3.25
CA VAL A 1005 25.86 39.89 3.60
C VAL A 1005 26.32 39.79 5.05
N THR A 1006 27.64 39.76 5.24
CA THR A 1006 28.25 39.61 6.56
C THR A 1006 28.42 40.97 7.23
N ILE A 1007 28.05 41.05 8.50
CA ILE A 1007 28.22 42.21 9.38
C ILE A 1007 29.24 41.87 10.46
N GLN A 1008 30.15 42.80 10.74
CA GLN A 1008 31.10 42.66 11.83
C GLN A 1008 31.42 44.01 12.45
N GLU A 1009 31.71 43.98 13.75
CA GLU A 1009 32.27 45.14 14.42
C GLU A 1009 33.73 45.38 13.96
N GLY A 1010 34.09 46.65 13.77
CA GLY A 1010 35.43 47.04 13.40
C GLY A 1010 36.40 46.84 14.56
N VAL A 1011 37.38 45.95 14.39
CA VAL A 1011 38.53 45.87 15.30
C VAL A 1011 39.58 46.90 14.89
N LEU A 1012 40.10 47.68 15.84
CA LEU A 1012 41.33 48.47 15.63
C LEU A 1012 42.46 47.49 15.27
N ASN A 1013 42.75 47.35 13.98
CA ASN A 1013 43.83 46.52 13.48
C ASN A 1013 44.82 47.38 12.70
N THR A 1014 46.11 47.10 12.84
CA THR A 1014 47.15 47.59 11.93
C THR A 1014 47.17 46.66 10.72
N ASN A 1015 47.04 47.19 9.50
CA ASN A 1015 47.03 46.40 8.26
C ASN A 1015 48.12 45.31 8.25
N GLU A 1016 47.72 44.03 8.30
CA GLU A 1016 48.61 42.92 8.00
C GLU A 1016 48.60 42.68 6.49
N PHE A 1017 49.71 43.01 5.83
CA PHE A 1017 49.92 42.72 4.43
C PHE A 1017 50.54 41.33 4.30
N SER A 1018 49.73 40.27 4.20
CA SER A 1018 50.23 38.89 4.04
C SER A 1018 50.33 38.46 2.57
N LEU A 1019 51.34 37.63 2.26
CA LEU A 1019 51.52 36.98 0.95
C LEU A 1019 50.95 35.55 0.98
N ASN A 1020 49.97 35.27 0.12
CA ASN A 1020 49.37 33.95 -0.06
C ASN A 1020 50.03 33.21 -1.26
N ASP A 1021 49.76 31.92 -1.42
CA ASP A 1021 50.26 31.06 -2.53
C ASP A 1021 51.80 30.91 -2.64
N VAL A 1022 52.47 30.93 -1.48
CA VAL A 1022 53.89 30.58 -1.37
C VAL A 1022 54.06 29.08 -1.11
N SER A 1023 54.76 28.40 -2.02
CA SER A 1023 55.14 26.99 -1.91
C SER A 1023 56.66 26.83 -1.83
N LEU A 1024 57.13 25.88 -1.02
CA LEU A 1024 58.56 25.57 -0.90
C LEU A 1024 58.82 24.07 -0.79
N TRP A 1025 59.88 23.57 -1.44
CA TRP A 1025 60.25 22.16 -1.40
C TRP A 1025 61.72 21.91 -1.82
N PRO A 1026 62.33 20.80 -1.37
CA PRO A 1026 61.89 19.95 -0.26
C PRO A 1026 62.11 20.65 1.10
N ASN A 1027 61.33 20.27 2.11
CA ASN A 1027 61.51 20.71 3.49
C ASN A 1027 61.24 19.50 4.43
N PRO A 1028 62.27 18.86 5.02
CA PRO A 1028 63.66 19.31 5.15
C PRO A 1028 64.45 19.37 3.83
N VAL A 1029 65.29 20.40 3.67
CA VAL A 1029 66.15 20.60 2.49
C VAL A 1029 67.54 20.01 2.71
N LYS A 1030 68.02 19.25 1.71
CA LYS A 1030 69.40 18.74 1.61
C LYS A 1030 70.09 19.33 0.37
N GLY A 1031 70.52 20.58 0.46
CA GLY A 1031 71.32 21.24 -0.58
C GLY A 1031 70.61 22.35 -1.36
N ILE A 1032 69.43 22.12 -1.95
CA ILE A 1032 68.70 23.16 -2.72
C ILE A 1032 67.25 23.24 -2.27
N LEU A 1033 66.82 24.43 -1.85
CA LEU A 1033 65.43 24.75 -1.54
C LEU A 1033 64.80 25.50 -2.71
N ASN A 1034 63.70 25.00 -3.23
CA ASN A 1034 62.87 25.68 -4.22
C ASN A 1034 61.82 26.53 -3.51
N VAL A 1035 61.61 27.75 -4.00
CA VAL A 1035 60.55 28.66 -3.58
C VAL A 1035 59.75 29.03 -4.81
N LYS A 1036 58.43 28.88 -4.75
CA LYS A 1036 57.49 29.27 -5.80
C LYS A 1036 56.46 30.24 -5.22
N LEU A 1037 56.17 31.29 -5.98
CA LEU A 1037 55.13 32.26 -5.70
C LEU A 1037 54.28 32.45 -6.96
N ASN A 1038 52.95 32.39 -6.84
CA ASN A 1038 52.01 32.73 -7.91
C ASN A 1038 51.60 34.21 -7.81
N ASN A 1039 51.09 34.77 -8.90
CA ASN A 1039 50.67 36.18 -9.03
C ASN A 1039 51.78 37.21 -8.75
N ALA A 1040 53.01 36.91 -9.17
CA ALA A 1040 54.20 37.67 -8.81
C ALA A 1040 54.57 38.81 -9.78
N ILE A 1041 53.66 39.30 -10.64
CA ILE A 1041 54.01 40.36 -11.63
C ILE A 1041 54.06 41.75 -10.97
N GLY A 1042 55.01 42.57 -11.40
CA GLY A 1042 54.96 44.03 -11.21
C GLY A 1042 55.68 44.57 -9.98
N ASN A 1043 56.16 43.73 -9.07
CA ASN A 1043 57.00 44.13 -7.92
C ASN A 1043 58.14 43.14 -7.69
N ASP A 1044 59.27 43.62 -7.14
CA ASP A 1044 60.41 42.76 -6.78
C ASP A 1044 60.05 41.79 -5.65
N VAL A 1045 60.47 40.52 -5.79
CA VAL A 1045 60.32 39.47 -4.78
C VAL A 1045 61.61 39.41 -3.95
N ILE A 1046 61.49 39.79 -2.68
CA ILE A 1046 62.57 39.77 -1.69
C ILE A 1046 62.46 38.47 -0.90
N ILE A 1047 63.53 37.68 -0.85
CA ILE A 1047 63.60 36.46 -0.04
C ILE A 1047 64.74 36.60 0.97
N SER A 1048 64.42 36.51 2.25
CA SER A 1048 65.37 36.53 3.37
C SER A 1048 65.27 35.24 4.18
N LEU A 1049 66.41 34.62 4.53
CA LEU A 1049 66.45 33.49 5.45
C LEU A 1049 67.07 33.92 6.79
N PHE A 1050 66.46 33.54 7.91
CA PHE A 1050 66.91 33.87 9.26
C PHE A 1050 67.10 32.61 10.10
N ASP A 1051 68.11 32.61 10.98
CA ASP A 1051 68.19 31.60 12.03
C ASP A 1051 67.20 31.90 13.18
N LEU A 1052 67.05 30.97 14.14
CA LEU A 1052 66.13 31.15 15.27
C LEU A 1052 66.51 32.30 16.22
N GLN A 1053 67.71 32.87 16.10
CA GLN A 1053 68.14 34.06 16.84
C GLN A 1053 67.80 35.36 16.09
N GLY A 1054 67.16 35.26 14.91
CA GLY A 1054 66.81 36.38 14.06
C GLY A 1054 67.97 36.92 13.21
N ARG A 1055 69.13 36.24 13.17
CA ARG A 1055 70.24 36.66 12.32
C ARG A 1055 69.93 36.28 10.88
N LYS A 1056 70.04 37.25 9.96
CA LYS A 1056 69.81 37.04 8.52
C LYS A 1056 71.00 36.29 7.90
N ILE A 1057 70.73 35.09 7.39
CA ILE A 1057 71.71 34.17 6.81
C ILE A 1057 71.76 34.28 5.29
N PHE A 1058 70.63 34.58 4.65
CA PHE A 1058 70.53 34.75 3.20
C PHE A 1058 69.58 35.90 2.88
N ASN A 1059 69.85 36.62 1.78
CA ASN A 1059 68.96 37.62 1.24
C ASN A 1059 69.09 37.69 -0.28
N SER A 1060 67.98 37.78 -0.98
CA SER A 1060 67.95 38.04 -2.42
C SER A 1060 66.78 38.96 -2.78
N VAL A 1061 66.98 39.78 -3.80
CA VAL A 1061 65.93 40.62 -4.40
C VAL A 1061 65.87 40.22 -5.87
N ASN A 1062 64.70 39.78 -6.33
CA ASN A 1062 64.54 39.21 -7.67
C ASN A 1062 63.39 39.91 -8.38
N LYS A 1063 63.63 40.34 -9.63
CA LYS A 1063 62.56 40.88 -10.48
C LYS A 1063 61.68 39.73 -10.98
N SER A 1064 60.37 39.90 -10.92
CA SER A 1064 59.43 38.93 -11.47
C SER A 1064 58.67 39.56 -12.65
N THR A 1065 58.87 39.00 -13.84
CA THR A 1065 58.26 39.47 -15.11
C THR A 1065 57.16 38.52 -15.60
N THR A 1066 56.89 37.45 -14.85
CA THR A 1066 55.91 36.41 -15.15
C THR A 1066 55.00 36.19 -13.95
N ASP A 1067 53.81 35.65 -14.19
CA ASP A 1067 52.79 35.47 -13.15
C ASP A 1067 53.22 34.45 -12.09
N VAL A 1068 54.04 33.49 -12.48
CA VAL A 1068 54.68 32.55 -11.57
C VAL A 1068 56.15 32.90 -11.42
N PHE A 1069 56.60 33.09 -10.19
CA PHE A 1069 58.00 33.27 -9.81
C PHE A 1069 58.54 32.01 -9.15
N THR A 1070 59.73 31.56 -9.57
CA THR A 1070 60.45 30.46 -8.92
C THR A 1070 61.89 30.84 -8.61
N LYS A 1071 62.41 30.38 -7.47
CA LYS A 1071 63.80 30.58 -7.06
C LYS A 1071 64.37 29.36 -6.35
N GLU A 1072 65.57 28.98 -6.76
CA GLU A 1072 66.41 28.01 -6.04
C GLU A 1072 67.35 28.74 -5.07
N ILE A 1073 67.46 28.20 -3.85
CA ILE A 1073 68.36 28.67 -2.80
C ILE A 1073 69.30 27.53 -2.43
N ASP A 1074 70.59 27.71 -2.69
CA ASP A 1074 71.63 26.74 -2.28
C ASP A 1074 71.87 26.87 -0.76
N THR A 1075 71.60 25.78 -0.05
CA THR A 1075 71.76 25.69 1.40
C THR A 1075 73.01 24.95 1.81
N LYS A 1076 73.86 24.42 0.91
CA LYS A 1076 75.02 23.55 1.25
C LYS A 1076 75.99 24.14 2.27
N ASN A 1077 76.17 25.46 2.26
CA ASN A 1077 77.07 26.17 3.18
C ASN A 1077 76.35 26.70 4.44
N ILE A 1078 75.10 26.31 4.67
CA ILE A 1078 74.29 26.68 5.83
C ILE A 1078 74.21 25.46 6.76
N SER A 1079 74.54 25.64 8.04
CA SER A 1079 74.54 24.55 9.03
C SER A 1079 73.15 23.89 9.18
N SER A 1080 73.13 22.61 9.59
CA SER A 1080 71.86 21.91 9.87
C SER A 1080 71.11 22.58 11.01
N GLY A 1081 69.81 22.81 10.85
CA GLY A 1081 69.00 23.50 11.84
C GLY A 1081 67.64 23.97 11.31
N VAL A 1082 66.88 24.63 12.18
CA VAL A 1082 65.60 25.27 11.83
C VAL A 1082 65.84 26.74 11.49
N TYR A 1083 65.24 27.19 10.39
CA TYR A 1083 65.33 28.56 9.90
C TYR A 1083 63.95 29.11 9.54
N LEU A 1084 63.84 30.43 9.47
CA LEU A 1084 62.64 31.14 9.03
C LEU A 1084 62.93 31.82 7.70
N LEU A 1085 62.19 31.45 6.66
CA LEU A 1085 62.26 32.04 5.33
C LEU A 1085 61.17 33.12 5.22
N GLY A 1086 61.57 34.39 5.21
CA GLY A 1086 60.71 35.53 4.91
C GLY A 1086 60.71 35.84 3.41
N ILE A 1087 59.52 36.02 2.84
CA ILE A 1087 59.30 36.40 1.44
C ILE A 1087 58.45 37.66 1.43
N GLU A 1088 58.84 38.67 0.65
CA GLU A 1088 58.18 39.98 0.59
C GLU A 1088 58.04 40.45 -0.86
N GLN A 1089 56.89 41.00 -1.20
CA GLN A 1089 56.59 41.54 -2.52
C GLN A 1089 55.50 42.62 -2.41
N GLY A 1090 55.74 43.81 -2.98
CA GLY A 1090 54.74 44.88 -3.04
C GLY A 1090 54.18 45.31 -1.68
N GLY A 1091 55.00 45.22 -0.61
CA GLY A 1091 54.60 45.54 0.77
C GLY A 1091 53.92 44.40 1.54
N LYS A 1092 53.61 43.27 0.88
CA LYS A 1092 53.09 42.05 1.52
C LYS A 1092 54.23 41.13 1.96
N LYS A 1093 54.06 40.34 3.02
CA LYS A 1093 55.07 39.42 3.58
C LYS A 1093 54.50 38.03 3.91
N ALA A 1094 55.31 36.99 3.74
CA ALA A 1094 55.04 35.64 4.21
C ALA A 1094 56.28 35.08 4.90
N THR A 1095 56.10 34.38 6.03
CA THR A 1095 57.20 33.69 6.72
C THR A 1095 56.91 32.20 6.77
N LYS A 1096 57.87 31.37 6.34
CA LYS A 1096 57.75 29.91 6.36
C LYS A 1096 58.92 29.30 7.13
N LYS A 1097 58.63 28.31 7.98
CA LYS A 1097 59.66 27.53 8.68
C LYS A 1097 60.28 26.53 7.71
N ILE A 1098 61.61 26.50 7.65
CA ILE A 1098 62.36 25.49 6.90
C ILE A 1098 63.36 24.76 7.81
N ILE A 1099 63.66 23.51 7.47
CA ILE A 1099 64.63 22.67 8.16
C ILE A 1099 65.74 22.35 7.17
N ILE A 1100 66.97 22.78 7.45
CA ILE A 1100 68.14 22.43 6.65
C ILE A 1100 68.79 21.20 7.30
N ALA A 1101 69.01 20.15 6.52
CA ALA A 1101 69.67 18.92 6.94
C ALA A 1101 70.84 18.65 5.99
N GLN A 1102 72.06 19.02 6.40
CA GLN A 1102 73.29 18.64 5.69
C GLN A 1102 73.58 17.15 5.84
#